data_AF-A0A510N8X6-F1
#
_entry.id   AF-A0A510N8X6-F1
#
_cell.length_a   1.000
_cell.length_b   1.000
_cell.length_c   1.000
_cell.angle_alpha   90.00
_cell.angle_beta   90.00
_cell.angle_gamma   90.00
#
_symmetry.space_group_name_H-M   'P 1'
#
loop_
_entity.id
_entity.type
_entity.pdbx_description
1 polymer ?
#
loop_
_entity_poly.entity_id
_entity_poly.type
_entity_poly.pdbx_seq_one_letter_code
_entity_poly.pdbx_strand_id
1 'polypeptide(L)'
;MSTRTSALDALVFGVDVQSGDVRGDAPSYALVSFDGETVERDVVTRRKLLRLVADREPAIVATDNMYELAADKDQLVHLLRRLPDSTTLVQVTGDERPEPLSRVAKRHGVPYGKPAMEEAEAAARLAAHNVGYEVSAFTDETELKVARGRSTGGGGGWSADRFTRRIHGSVKRETRTVESTLDDAGLDYDREVTEKYGGYANAVFTVQARPENIPVSEHRAGDTRVEVEPVRRDGIEFRPLARRRDRVLVGIDPGTTTAVALVGLDGHVLDVMSTRTADTGDVIEWIIEHGRPALVAADVTPMPDTVEKIAASFDAPTWDPDTDLPVDEKQHRTREEGYDDDHQRDAMAAALYAYDHYRETIERATRETPPTLDEGDVAARVLDGEPLQAVLSDLEETDDPEPDEPTHDPRELTDDERRIKDLEAQVERLQAHVSDLDAELDAKDATIEEYEDELSEARREERQEARERREVTQLEWENDRLETELEEQRERADELEAKLERLKDLWKLDHSNLGDVGGEGRDLVAVKPVDQFTVDAIETADDEYGIASGDVVYLRDASGAGRRTAELLAGFDPRVVLRSGGLSDAADEVLFDHEIPVGPADGVTIREVDELAIANESEVESVVEDWKQRKAEREREQKETMVDSIISEHRADRG
;
A
#
# COMPACT_ATOMS: atom_id res chain seq x y z
N MET A 1 17.11 -0.01 -22.79
CA MET A 1 17.89 -0.55 -23.92
C MET A 1 17.08 -1.67 -24.53
N SER A 2 16.88 -1.62 -25.85
CA SER A 2 15.96 -2.48 -26.60
C SER A 2 16.35 -3.96 -26.54
N THR A 3 15.48 -4.80 -25.97
CA THR A 3 15.57 -6.28 -25.99
C THR A 3 15.34 -6.87 -27.38
N ARG A 4 14.86 -6.09 -28.35
CA ARG A 4 14.66 -6.55 -29.73
C ARG A 4 15.95 -6.67 -30.55
N THR A 5 17.04 -6.01 -30.14
CA THR A 5 18.27 -5.96 -30.95
C THR A 5 19.34 -6.96 -30.46
N SER A 6 19.26 -7.46 -29.23
CA SER A 6 20.28 -8.37 -28.69
C SER A 6 20.07 -9.84 -29.08
N ALA A 7 18.87 -10.25 -29.45
CA ALA A 7 18.56 -11.67 -29.71
C ALA A 7 19.15 -12.20 -31.04
N LEU A 8 19.48 -11.31 -31.98
CA LEU A 8 20.04 -11.72 -33.28
C LEU A 8 21.58 -11.91 -33.28
N ASP A 9 22.28 -11.45 -32.24
CA ASP A 9 23.75 -11.55 -32.10
C ASP A 9 24.19 -12.35 -30.86
N ALA A 10 23.25 -12.98 -30.13
CA ALA A 10 23.55 -13.67 -28.89
C ALA A 10 23.86 -15.16 -29.12
N LEU A 11 24.97 -15.64 -28.56
CA LEU A 11 25.36 -17.05 -28.62
C LEU A 11 24.37 -17.93 -27.84
N VAL A 12 23.75 -18.88 -28.54
CA VAL A 12 22.83 -19.88 -27.99
C VAL A 12 23.45 -21.27 -28.08
N PHE A 13 23.39 -22.03 -27.00
CA PHE A 13 23.75 -23.44 -26.96
C PHE A 13 22.51 -24.30 -26.97
N GLY A 14 22.31 -25.13 -27.98
CA GLY A 14 21.33 -26.21 -27.94
C GLY A 14 21.97 -27.49 -27.43
N VAL A 15 21.27 -28.21 -26.54
CA VAL A 15 21.77 -29.41 -25.89
C VAL A 15 20.71 -30.50 -25.87
N ASP A 16 21.12 -31.71 -26.22
CA ASP A 16 20.32 -32.93 -26.13
C ASP A 16 21.20 -34.13 -25.68
N VAL A 17 20.60 -35.18 -25.11
CA VAL A 17 21.31 -36.39 -24.68
C VAL A 17 21.65 -37.28 -25.87
N GLN A 18 22.92 -37.23 -26.30
CA GLN A 18 23.43 -38.06 -27.39
C GLN A 18 23.52 -39.56 -27.02
N SER A 19 23.92 -39.87 -25.79
CA SER A 19 24.02 -41.26 -25.30
C SER A 19 24.15 -41.33 -23.78
N GLY A 20 23.65 -42.41 -23.20
CA GLY A 20 23.68 -42.63 -21.75
C GLY A 20 22.41 -42.08 -21.09
N ASP A 21 22.38 -42.14 -19.76
CA ASP A 21 21.28 -41.62 -18.96
C ASP A 21 21.88 -40.68 -17.92
N VAL A 22 21.26 -39.52 -17.73
CA VAL A 22 21.61 -38.53 -16.70
C VAL A 22 21.55 -39.16 -15.31
N ARG A 23 20.70 -40.18 -15.12
CA ARG A 23 20.55 -40.97 -13.90
C ARG A 23 21.55 -42.15 -13.79
N GLY A 24 22.35 -42.41 -14.83
CA GLY A 24 23.21 -43.60 -14.96
C GLY A 24 24.65 -43.31 -15.44
N ASP A 25 25.14 -44.11 -16.39
CA ASP A 25 26.52 -44.08 -16.89
C ASP A 25 26.83 -42.80 -17.70
N ALA A 26 27.82 -42.03 -17.21
CA ALA A 26 28.52 -40.91 -17.85
C ALA A 26 27.90 -40.39 -19.18
N PRO A 27 26.84 -39.57 -19.12
CA PRO A 27 26.12 -39.12 -20.31
C PRO A 27 27.03 -38.28 -21.23
N SER A 28 26.83 -38.48 -22.53
CA SER A 28 27.36 -37.61 -23.57
C SER A 28 26.22 -36.80 -24.19
N TYR A 29 26.52 -35.55 -24.51
CA TYR A 29 25.58 -34.55 -24.96
C TYR A 29 25.92 -34.13 -26.39
N ALA A 30 24.90 -34.02 -27.23
CA ALA A 30 24.98 -33.27 -28.46
C ALA A 30 24.94 -31.79 -28.08
N LEU A 31 25.95 -31.03 -28.49
CA LEU A 31 26.04 -29.59 -28.26
C LEU A 31 26.08 -28.88 -29.59
N VAL A 32 25.16 -27.94 -29.78
CA VAL A 32 25.13 -27.05 -30.94
C VAL A 32 25.32 -25.62 -30.46
N SER A 33 26.30 -24.91 -30.99
CA SER A 33 26.47 -23.47 -30.77
C SER A 33 25.94 -22.72 -31.99
N PHE A 34 25.02 -21.80 -31.76
CA PHE A 34 24.36 -20.99 -32.78
C PHE A 34 24.45 -19.50 -32.41
N ASP A 35 24.94 -18.66 -33.32
CA ASP A 35 25.10 -17.21 -33.11
C ASP A 35 24.21 -16.38 -34.04
N GLY A 36 23.20 -17.00 -34.67
CA GLY A 36 22.34 -16.38 -35.68
C GLY A 36 22.74 -16.70 -37.12
N GLU A 37 24.03 -16.90 -37.39
CA GLU A 37 24.56 -17.14 -38.74
C GLU A 37 25.25 -18.50 -38.87
N THR A 38 26.04 -18.88 -37.88
CA THR A 38 26.90 -20.06 -37.88
C THR A 38 26.41 -21.13 -36.92
N VAL A 39 26.65 -22.39 -37.27
CA VAL A 39 26.28 -23.56 -36.47
C VAL A 39 27.53 -24.41 -36.25
N GLU A 40 28.04 -24.43 -35.01
CA GLU A 40 29.09 -25.38 -34.59
C GLU A 40 28.45 -26.57 -33.89
N ARG A 41 28.90 -27.80 -34.19
CA ARG A 41 28.37 -29.03 -33.59
C ARG A 41 29.50 -29.81 -32.92
N ASP A 42 29.30 -30.23 -31.67
CA ASP A 42 30.25 -31.04 -30.90
C ASP A 42 29.52 -32.11 -30.07
N VAL A 43 30.21 -33.21 -29.74
CA VAL A 43 29.72 -34.19 -28.75
C VAL A 43 30.58 -34.08 -27.50
N VAL A 44 29.95 -33.78 -26.37
CA VAL A 44 30.64 -33.37 -25.15
C VAL A 44 30.19 -34.17 -23.94
N THR A 45 31.11 -34.40 -23.00
CA THR A 45 30.72 -34.92 -21.67
C THR A 45 30.09 -33.80 -20.86
N ARG A 46 29.29 -34.15 -19.84
CA ARG A 46 28.73 -33.15 -18.89
C ARG A 46 29.77 -32.15 -18.38
N ARG A 47 30.96 -32.65 -18.02
CA ARG A 47 32.06 -31.80 -17.52
C ARG A 47 32.57 -30.82 -18.58
N LYS A 48 32.66 -31.27 -19.84
CA LYS A 48 33.09 -30.42 -20.97
C LYS A 48 31.99 -29.40 -21.31
N LEU A 49 30.71 -29.78 -21.29
CA LEU A 49 29.57 -28.88 -21.48
C LEU A 49 29.59 -27.73 -20.47
N LEU A 50 29.60 -28.04 -19.17
CA LEU A 50 29.59 -27.02 -18.12
C LEU A 50 30.81 -26.08 -18.20
N ARG A 51 31.97 -26.61 -18.60
CA ARG A 51 33.15 -25.79 -18.83
C ARG A 51 32.98 -24.87 -20.04
N LEU A 52 32.40 -25.35 -21.14
CA LEU A 52 32.13 -24.51 -22.32
C LEU A 52 31.12 -23.41 -22.02
N VAL A 53 30.09 -23.70 -21.23
CA VAL A 53 29.12 -22.70 -20.75
C VAL A 53 29.83 -21.64 -19.91
N ALA A 54 30.68 -22.04 -18.96
CA ALA A 54 31.43 -21.09 -18.13
C ALA A 54 32.51 -20.30 -18.91
N ASP A 55 33.12 -20.90 -19.94
CA ASP A 55 34.19 -20.26 -20.72
C ASP A 55 33.64 -19.32 -21.82
N ARG A 56 32.49 -19.65 -22.43
CA ARG A 56 31.89 -18.90 -23.54
C ARG A 56 30.70 -18.04 -23.14
N GLU A 57 30.14 -18.25 -21.95
CA GLU A 57 28.99 -17.50 -21.39
C GLU A 57 27.87 -17.29 -22.44
N PRO A 58 27.30 -18.37 -23.00
CA PRO A 58 26.20 -18.23 -23.95
C PRO A 58 25.03 -17.51 -23.27
N ALA A 59 24.28 -16.70 -24.01
CA ALA A 59 23.10 -16.04 -23.46
C ALA A 59 22.04 -17.07 -23.06
N ILE A 60 21.90 -18.14 -23.85
CA ILE A 60 20.90 -19.18 -23.63
C ILE A 60 21.54 -20.57 -23.75
N VAL A 61 21.19 -21.47 -22.82
CA VAL A 61 21.31 -22.91 -22.98
C VAL A 61 19.90 -23.48 -23.19
N ALA A 62 19.61 -23.96 -24.39
CA ALA A 62 18.32 -24.48 -24.81
C ALA A 62 18.32 -26.01 -24.84
N THR A 63 17.24 -26.61 -24.36
CA THR A 63 16.97 -28.05 -24.41
C THR A 63 15.47 -28.26 -24.63
N ASP A 64 15.08 -29.44 -25.11
CA ASP A 64 13.69 -29.83 -25.22
C ASP A 64 13.11 -30.30 -23.87
N ASN A 65 13.95 -30.77 -22.95
CA ASN A 65 13.55 -31.16 -21.61
C ASN A 65 14.67 -30.87 -20.59
N MET A 66 14.39 -30.03 -19.60
CA MET A 66 15.37 -29.66 -18.56
C MET A 66 15.96 -30.87 -17.80
N TYR A 67 15.23 -32.00 -17.73
CA TYR A 67 15.68 -33.22 -17.04
C TYR A 67 16.75 -34.01 -17.82
N GLU A 68 17.07 -33.57 -19.03
CA GLU A 68 18.23 -34.06 -19.78
C GLU A 68 19.56 -33.54 -19.22
N LEU A 69 19.54 -32.37 -18.58
CA LEU A 69 20.72 -31.77 -17.98
C LEU A 69 20.83 -32.06 -16.47
N ALA A 70 19.72 -32.47 -15.87
CA ALA A 70 19.58 -32.76 -14.45
C ALA A 70 18.65 -33.96 -14.20
N ALA A 71 19.09 -34.94 -13.43
CA ALA A 71 18.31 -36.17 -13.20
C ALA A 71 17.05 -35.97 -12.33
N ASP A 72 17.03 -34.92 -11.51
CA ASP A 72 15.99 -34.59 -10.54
C ASP A 72 15.99 -33.08 -10.24
N LYS A 73 14.99 -32.63 -9.46
CA LYS A 73 14.81 -31.21 -9.10
C LYS A 73 16.03 -30.64 -8.36
N ASP A 74 16.63 -31.36 -7.42
CA ASP A 74 17.78 -30.87 -6.65
C ASP A 74 19.00 -30.68 -7.55
N GLN A 75 19.23 -31.60 -8.47
CA GLN A 75 20.29 -31.50 -9.47
C GLN A 75 20.04 -30.35 -10.46
N LEU A 76 18.78 -30.05 -10.77
CA LEU A 76 18.40 -28.93 -11.62
C LEU A 76 18.70 -27.60 -10.92
N VAL A 77 18.29 -27.45 -9.66
CA VAL A 77 18.64 -26.27 -8.86
C VAL A 77 20.15 -26.08 -8.77
N HIS A 78 20.90 -27.18 -8.59
CA HIS A 78 22.36 -27.12 -8.54
C HIS A 78 23.01 -26.78 -9.90
N LEU A 79 22.38 -27.19 -11.01
CA LEU A 79 22.79 -26.80 -12.35
C LEU A 79 22.56 -25.29 -12.56
N LEU A 80 21.35 -24.80 -12.27
CA LEU A 80 20.98 -23.39 -12.41
C LEU A 80 21.92 -22.48 -11.60
N ARG A 81 22.30 -22.88 -10.38
CA ARG A 81 23.30 -22.16 -9.55
C ARG A 81 24.70 -22.08 -10.15
N ARG A 82 25.04 -22.95 -11.10
CA ARG A 82 26.38 -23.03 -11.71
C ARG A 82 26.46 -22.33 -13.06
N LEU A 83 25.33 -21.96 -13.63
CA LEU A 83 25.30 -21.18 -14.86
C LEU A 83 25.85 -19.77 -14.57
N PRO A 84 26.57 -19.15 -15.51
CA PRO A 84 26.89 -17.73 -15.44
C PRO A 84 25.62 -16.89 -15.27
N ASP A 85 25.70 -15.76 -14.56
CA ASP A 85 24.54 -14.90 -14.30
C ASP A 85 23.90 -14.36 -15.60
N SER A 86 24.67 -14.26 -16.69
CA SER A 86 24.19 -13.87 -18.03
C SER A 86 23.62 -15.02 -18.86
N THR A 87 23.64 -16.26 -18.34
CA THR A 87 23.22 -17.47 -19.07
C THR A 87 21.91 -18.01 -18.51
N THR A 88 20.88 -18.05 -19.34
CA THR A 88 19.57 -18.60 -18.98
C THR A 88 19.39 -20.03 -19.50
N LEU A 89 18.85 -20.93 -18.67
CA LEU A 89 18.40 -22.25 -19.13
C LEU A 89 16.98 -22.14 -19.70
N VAL A 90 16.77 -22.66 -20.90
CA VAL A 90 15.50 -22.56 -21.63
C VAL A 90 15.02 -23.94 -22.04
N GLN A 91 13.75 -24.21 -21.75
CA GLN A 91 13.02 -25.33 -22.32
C GLN A 91 12.17 -24.86 -23.51
N VAL A 92 12.46 -25.33 -24.72
CA VAL A 92 11.82 -24.83 -25.94
C VAL A 92 10.44 -25.46 -26.21
N THR A 93 10.14 -26.57 -25.58
CA THR A 93 8.94 -27.39 -25.82
C THR A 93 7.70 -26.95 -25.05
N GLY A 94 7.85 -26.06 -24.06
CA GLY A 94 6.76 -25.65 -23.19
C GLY A 94 7.20 -25.51 -21.74
N ASP A 95 6.21 -25.42 -20.86
CA ASP A 95 6.35 -25.28 -19.41
C ASP A 95 6.38 -26.66 -18.71
N GLU A 96 5.57 -26.86 -17.68
CA GLU A 96 5.38 -28.14 -16.98
C GLU A 96 4.81 -29.25 -17.89
N ARG A 97 4.16 -28.87 -19.00
CA ARG A 97 3.57 -29.80 -19.99
C ARG A 97 4.23 -29.64 -21.36
N PRO A 98 5.47 -30.14 -21.54
CA PRO A 98 6.19 -29.97 -22.79
C PRO A 98 5.49 -30.66 -23.97
N GLU A 99 5.35 -29.94 -25.07
CA GLU A 99 4.92 -30.48 -26.35
C GLU A 99 6.09 -31.18 -27.08
N PRO A 100 5.83 -32.09 -28.03
CA PRO A 100 6.91 -32.68 -28.82
C PRO A 100 7.74 -31.62 -29.57
N LEU A 101 9.07 -31.67 -29.46
CA LEU A 101 9.98 -30.73 -30.13
C LEU A 101 9.71 -30.61 -31.63
N SER A 102 9.41 -31.73 -32.28
CA SER A 102 9.02 -31.78 -33.70
C SER A 102 7.85 -30.85 -34.05
N ARG A 103 6.85 -30.74 -33.17
CA ARG A 103 5.69 -29.88 -33.38
C ARG A 103 6.04 -28.41 -33.19
N VAL A 104 6.82 -28.10 -32.16
CA VAL A 104 7.29 -26.72 -31.90
C VAL A 104 8.19 -26.24 -33.04
N ALA A 105 9.16 -27.07 -33.45
CA ALA A 105 10.03 -26.78 -34.58
C ALA A 105 9.22 -26.52 -35.87
N LYS A 106 8.22 -27.36 -36.17
CA LYS A 106 7.33 -27.18 -37.32
C LYS A 106 6.58 -25.84 -37.26
N ARG A 107 5.97 -25.51 -36.12
CA ARG A 107 5.22 -24.25 -35.90
C ARG A 107 6.06 -23.00 -36.16
N HIS A 108 7.36 -23.08 -35.94
CA HIS A 108 8.30 -21.96 -36.07
C HIS A 108 9.20 -22.05 -37.32
N GLY A 109 8.91 -22.97 -38.25
CA GLY A 109 9.69 -23.13 -39.49
C GLY A 109 11.15 -23.53 -39.25
N VAL A 110 11.45 -24.15 -38.11
CA VAL A 110 12.81 -24.58 -37.74
C VAL A 110 13.04 -26.00 -38.26
N PRO A 111 14.17 -26.27 -38.96
CA PRO A 111 14.53 -27.63 -39.38
C PRO A 111 14.65 -28.57 -38.18
N TYR A 112 14.05 -29.76 -38.29
CA TYR A 112 14.05 -30.78 -37.25
C TYR A 112 14.36 -32.16 -37.84
N GLY A 113 15.09 -32.97 -37.06
CA GLY A 113 15.15 -34.40 -37.25
C GLY A 113 15.52 -35.12 -35.97
N LYS A 114 15.33 -36.45 -35.98
CA LYS A 114 15.42 -37.33 -34.80
C LYS A 114 16.83 -37.52 -34.21
N PRO A 115 17.95 -37.40 -34.95
CA PRO A 115 19.26 -37.53 -34.32
C PRO A 115 19.47 -36.42 -33.29
N ALA A 116 20.07 -36.76 -32.15
CA ALA A 116 20.31 -35.83 -31.04
C ALA A 116 20.96 -34.49 -31.45
N MET A 117 21.86 -34.52 -32.43
CA MET A 117 22.47 -33.31 -33.00
C MET A 117 21.48 -32.39 -33.72
N GLU A 118 20.48 -32.96 -34.39
CA GLU A 118 19.43 -32.20 -35.08
C GLU A 118 18.40 -31.66 -34.07
N GLU A 119 18.11 -32.40 -32.99
CA GLU A 119 17.25 -31.94 -31.89
C GLU A 119 17.91 -30.78 -31.12
N ALA A 120 19.20 -30.92 -30.78
CA ALA A 120 19.99 -29.84 -30.20
C ALA A 120 20.04 -28.59 -31.11
N GLU A 121 20.20 -28.76 -32.42
CA GLU A 121 20.17 -27.63 -33.36
C GLU A 121 18.79 -26.96 -33.41
N ALA A 122 17.71 -27.76 -33.45
CA ALA A 122 16.35 -27.25 -33.43
C ALA A 122 16.09 -26.45 -32.15
N ALA A 123 16.52 -26.95 -30.98
CA ALA A 123 16.41 -26.24 -29.72
C ALA A 123 17.20 -24.92 -29.71
N ALA A 124 18.45 -24.92 -30.20
CA ALA A 124 19.25 -23.70 -30.32
C ALA A 124 18.57 -22.63 -31.18
N ARG A 125 18.05 -23.06 -32.35
CA ARG A 125 17.36 -22.17 -33.28
C ARG A 125 16.06 -21.64 -32.67
N LEU A 126 15.23 -22.49 -32.07
CA LEU A 126 13.98 -22.07 -31.43
C LEU A 126 14.22 -21.02 -30.34
N ALA A 127 15.17 -21.27 -29.44
CA ALA A 127 15.52 -20.32 -28.39
C ALA A 127 16.07 -18.99 -28.96
N ALA A 128 16.87 -19.02 -30.03
CA ALA A 128 17.32 -17.81 -30.72
C ALA A 128 16.16 -17.00 -31.34
N HIS A 129 15.04 -17.66 -31.68
CA HIS A 129 13.80 -17.00 -32.11
C HIS A 129 12.89 -16.61 -30.93
N ASN A 130 13.42 -16.56 -29.69
CA ASN A 130 12.68 -16.32 -28.44
C ASN A 130 11.52 -17.31 -28.20
N VAL A 131 11.66 -18.55 -28.66
CA VAL A 131 10.68 -19.63 -28.41
C VAL A 131 11.15 -20.48 -27.24
N GLY A 132 10.29 -20.63 -26.24
CA GLY A 132 10.54 -21.44 -25.06
C GLY A 132 10.29 -20.70 -23.75
N TYR A 133 10.60 -21.38 -22.66
CA TYR A 133 10.43 -20.88 -21.30
C TYR A 133 11.78 -20.91 -20.57
N GLU A 134 12.18 -19.79 -19.99
CA GLU A 134 13.23 -19.73 -18.97
C GLU A 134 12.84 -20.63 -17.79
N VAL A 135 13.75 -21.52 -17.42
CA VAL A 135 13.62 -22.43 -16.28
C VAL A 135 14.33 -21.79 -15.09
N SER A 136 13.56 -21.30 -14.11
CA SER A 136 14.09 -20.69 -12.89
C SER A 136 13.70 -21.49 -11.65
N ALA A 137 14.59 -21.54 -10.67
CA ALA A 137 14.32 -22.11 -9.34
C ALA A 137 14.51 -21.09 -8.21
N PHE A 138 14.70 -19.83 -8.55
CA PHE A 138 15.01 -18.76 -7.61
C PHE A 138 13.97 -17.65 -7.70
N THR A 139 13.71 -16.99 -6.58
CA THR A 139 12.90 -15.75 -6.55
C THR A 139 13.71 -14.61 -7.15
N ASP A 140 13.08 -13.43 -7.26
CA ASP A 140 13.80 -12.20 -7.60
C ASP A 140 14.49 -11.56 -6.37
N GLU A 141 14.72 -12.35 -5.32
CA GLU A 141 15.43 -11.95 -4.09
C GLU A 141 16.78 -12.66 -3.98
N THR A 142 17.75 -11.99 -3.36
CA THR A 142 19.09 -12.53 -3.11
C THR A 142 19.50 -12.35 -1.65
N GLU A 143 19.96 -13.44 -1.03
CA GLU A 143 20.56 -13.42 0.30
C GLU A 143 22.05 -13.05 0.21
N LEU A 144 22.44 -11.90 0.76
CA LEU A 144 23.83 -11.52 0.99
C LEU A 144 24.21 -11.79 2.44
N LYS A 145 25.08 -12.77 2.65
CA LYS A 145 25.53 -13.17 3.98
C LYS A 145 26.96 -12.76 4.25
N VAL A 146 27.12 -11.78 5.12
CA VAL A 146 28.41 -11.36 5.66
C VAL A 146 28.71 -12.18 6.91
N ALA A 147 29.69 -13.08 6.82
CA ALA A 147 30.04 -13.96 7.92
C ALA A 147 31.54 -13.94 8.24
N ARG A 148 31.91 -14.55 9.37
CA ARG A 148 33.31 -14.79 9.70
C ARG A 148 33.99 -15.68 8.65
N GLY A 149 35.12 -15.22 8.11
CA GLY A 149 35.97 -15.96 7.20
C GLY A 149 36.92 -16.94 7.89
N ARG A 150 36.96 -16.97 9.24
CA ARG A 150 37.80 -17.88 10.03
C ARG A 150 37.08 -18.34 11.30
N SER A 151 37.40 -19.54 11.78
CA SER A 151 36.88 -19.99 13.07
C SER A 151 37.53 -19.21 14.22
N THR A 152 36.73 -18.89 15.23
CA THR A 152 37.20 -18.37 16.51
C THR A 152 37.71 -19.58 17.30
N GLY A 153 39.04 -19.79 17.34
CA GLY A 153 39.64 -20.97 17.98
C GLY A 153 39.17 -21.15 19.43
N GLY A 154 38.83 -22.38 19.83
CA GLY A 154 38.26 -22.72 21.15
C GLY A 154 39.22 -22.73 22.34
N GLY A 155 40.39 -22.09 22.23
CA GLY A 155 41.40 -22.06 23.31
C GLY A 155 41.15 -20.90 24.26
N GLY A 156 40.69 -21.20 25.48
CA GLY A 156 40.43 -20.16 26.50
C GLY A 156 41.66 -19.32 26.87
N GLY A 157 41.47 -18.00 26.97
CA GLY A 157 42.47 -17.04 27.42
C GLY A 157 42.26 -15.63 26.85
N TRP A 158 42.85 -14.61 27.48
CA TRP A 158 42.72 -13.19 27.11
C TRP A 158 43.09 -12.86 25.64
N SER A 159 44.02 -13.63 25.04
CA SER A 159 44.40 -13.49 23.63
C SER A 159 43.30 -13.98 22.68
N ALA A 160 42.50 -14.97 23.09
CA ALA A 160 41.41 -15.50 22.29
C ALA A 160 40.22 -14.55 22.25
N ASP A 161 39.91 -13.88 23.37
CA ASP A 161 38.83 -12.87 23.42
C ASP A 161 39.13 -11.67 22.53
N ARG A 162 40.38 -11.18 22.56
CA ARG A 162 40.83 -10.11 21.65
C ARG A 162 40.73 -10.53 20.18
N PHE A 163 41.08 -11.77 19.86
CA PHE A 163 41.02 -12.30 18.50
C PHE A 163 39.58 -12.42 18.00
N THR A 164 38.68 -12.98 18.83
CA THR A 164 37.24 -13.10 18.55
C THR A 164 36.60 -11.73 18.39
N ARG A 165 36.90 -10.78 19.29
CA ARG A 165 36.42 -9.39 19.21
C ARG A 165 36.84 -8.72 17.90
N ARG A 166 38.09 -8.93 17.47
CA ARG A 166 38.60 -8.40 16.20
C ARG A 166 37.84 -8.97 15.00
N ILE A 167 37.56 -10.27 14.98
CA ILE A 167 36.79 -10.91 13.89
C ILE A 167 35.37 -10.35 13.85
N HIS A 168 34.66 -10.32 14.98
CA HIS A 168 33.30 -9.77 15.02
C HIS A 168 33.26 -8.30 14.61
N GLY A 169 34.26 -7.51 15.00
CA GLY A 169 34.42 -6.12 14.57
C GLY A 169 34.70 -5.99 13.07
N SER A 170 35.44 -6.93 12.47
CA SER A 170 35.65 -6.99 11.02
C SER A 170 34.35 -7.31 10.29
N VAL A 171 33.57 -8.30 10.75
CA VAL A 171 32.24 -8.61 10.18
C VAL A 171 31.35 -7.38 10.24
N LYS A 172 31.28 -6.70 11.39
CA LYS A 172 30.48 -5.46 11.54
C LYS A 172 30.89 -4.33 10.61
N ARG A 173 32.20 -4.18 10.31
CA ARG A 173 32.66 -3.19 9.32
C ARG A 173 32.24 -3.60 7.91
N GLU A 174 32.43 -4.86 7.56
CA GLU A 174 32.08 -5.39 6.24
C GLU A 174 30.57 -5.27 5.97
N THR A 175 29.74 -5.59 6.97
CA THR A 175 28.28 -5.40 6.91
C THR A 175 27.92 -3.96 6.55
N ARG A 176 28.59 -2.96 7.14
CA ARG A 176 28.33 -1.55 6.81
C ARG A 176 28.81 -1.15 5.42
N THR A 177 29.89 -1.76 4.93
CA THR A 177 30.33 -1.55 3.55
C THR A 177 29.27 -2.08 2.59
N VAL A 178 28.78 -3.30 2.80
CA VAL A 178 27.70 -3.90 1.98
C VAL A 178 26.44 -3.04 2.04
N GLU A 179 26.01 -2.64 3.24
CA GLU A 179 24.86 -1.74 3.45
C GLU A 179 24.99 -0.46 2.62
N SER A 180 26.12 0.24 2.72
CA SER A 180 26.38 1.45 1.93
C SER A 180 26.34 1.20 0.43
N THR A 181 26.90 0.07 -0.04
CA THR A 181 26.90 -0.25 -1.48
C THR A 181 25.47 -0.51 -1.99
N LEU A 182 24.61 -1.15 -1.19
CA LEU A 182 23.21 -1.39 -1.53
C LEU A 182 22.41 -0.09 -1.52
N ASP A 183 22.60 0.75 -0.50
CA ASP A 183 21.98 2.07 -0.38
C ASP A 183 22.36 2.99 -1.55
N ASP A 184 23.65 3.02 -1.92
CA ASP A 184 24.16 3.81 -3.04
C ASP A 184 23.60 3.34 -4.40
N ALA A 185 23.18 2.08 -4.49
CA ALA A 185 22.54 1.50 -5.68
C ALA A 185 21.01 1.63 -5.67
N GLY A 186 20.41 2.13 -4.58
CA GLY A 186 18.97 2.28 -4.44
C GLY A 186 18.23 0.94 -4.38
N LEU A 187 18.85 -0.12 -3.83
CA LEU A 187 18.25 -1.43 -3.71
C LEU A 187 17.52 -1.57 -2.37
N ASP A 188 16.28 -2.07 -2.40
CA ASP A 188 15.52 -2.39 -1.20
C ASP A 188 16.01 -3.71 -0.58
N TYR A 189 16.20 -3.73 0.74
CA TYR A 189 16.63 -4.92 1.46
C TYR A 189 16.15 -4.95 2.91
N ASP A 190 15.96 -6.16 3.42
CA ASP A 190 15.84 -6.45 4.85
C ASP A 190 17.19 -6.90 5.40
N ARG A 191 17.53 -6.50 6.64
CA ARG A 191 18.80 -6.86 7.27
C ARG A 191 18.61 -7.49 8.64
N GLU A 192 19.10 -8.72 8.78
CA GLU A 192 19.19 -9.44 10.05
C GLU A 192 20.64 -9.54 10.53
N VAL A 193 20.88 -9.24 11.81
CA VAL A 193 22.23 -9.29 12.40
C VAL A 193 22.28 -10.21 13.61
N THR A 194 23.29 -11.09 13.67
CA THR A 194 23.58 -11.86 14.89
C THR A 194 24.65 -11.15 15.70
N GLU A 195 24.24 -10.42 16.74
CA GLU A 195 25.17 -9.69 17.61
C GLU A 195 25.99 -10.61 18.53
N LYS A 196 27.27 -10.29 18.69
CA LYS A 196 28.18 -10.93 19.66
C LYS A 196 29.10 -9.90 20.28
N TYR A 197 29.88 -10.34 21.28
CA TYR A 197 30.84 -9.46 21.96
C TYR A 197 31.78 -8.77 20.97
N GLY A 198 31.61 -7.45 20.84
CA GLY A 198 32.45 -6.56 20.04
C GLY A 198 32.14 -6.45 18.54
N GLY A 199 31.02 -6.99 18.06
CA GLY A 199 30.59 -6.85 16.68
C GLY A 199 29.53 -7.87 16.27
N TYR A 200 29.57 -8.36 15.03
CA TYR A 200 28.60 -9.33 14.51
C TYR A 200 29.24 -10.70 14.30
N ALA A 201 28.51 -11.77 14.59
CA ALA A 201 28.90 -13.12 14.16
C ALA A 201 28.66 -13.31 12.65
N ASN A 202 27.52 -12.81 12.21
CA ASN A 202 27.13 -12.67 10.81
C ASN A 202 26.08 -11.54 10.68
N ALA A 203 25.87 -11.11 9.44
CA ALA A 203 24.73 -10.33 9.01
C ALA A 203 24.20 -10.96 7.71
N VAL A 204 22.89 -10.97 7.56
CA VAL A 204 22.19 -11.46 6.37
C VAL A 204 21.36 -10.30 5.83
N PHE A 205 21.50 -10.00 4.55
CA PHE A 205 20.64 -9.08 3.83
C PHE A 205 19.78 -9.87 2.85
N THR A 206 18.48 -9.67 2.88
CA THR A 206 17.57 -10.16 1.85
C THR A 206 17.27 -9.00 0.92
N VAL A 207 17.91 -8.99 -0.25
CA VAL A 207 17.83 -7.90 -1.23
C VAL A 207 16.76 -8.23 -2.26
N GLN A 208 15.90 -7.27 -2.57
CA GLN A 208 14.84 -7.37 -3.60
C GLN A 208 15.42 -7.19 -5.01
N ALA A 209 16.45 -7.98 -5.35
CA ALA A 209 17.08 -7.98 -6.66
C ALA A 209 17.75 -9.32 -6.96
N ARG A 210 17.90 -9.63 -8.26
CA ARG A 210 18.71 -10.76 -8.75
C ARG A 210 20.21 -10.51 -8.58
N PRO A 211 21.03 -11.58 -8.48
CA PRO A 211 22.48 -11.46 -8.30
C PRO A 211 23.18 -10.57 -9.33
N GLU A 212 22.78 -10.62 -10.61
CA GLU A 212 23.40 -9.79 -11.66
C GLU A 212 23.20 -8.28 -11.47
N ASN A 213 22.16 -7.88 -10.74
CA ASN A 213 21.81 -6.48 -10.49
C ASN A 213 22.38 -5.96 -9.16
N ILE A 214 23.08 -6.81 -8.40
CA ILE A 214 23.62 -6.47 -7.10
C ILE A 214 25.11 -6.09 -7.24
N PRO A 215 25.51 -4.87 -6.88
CA PRO A 215 26.90 -4.39 -6.99
C PRO A 215 27.84 -4.96 -5.91
N VAL A 216 27.53 -6.14 -5.36
CA VAL A 216 28.28 -6.83 -4.31
C VAL A 216 28.55 -8.25 -4.78
N SER A 217 29.82 -8.56 -5.04
CA SER A 217 30.25 -9.89 -5.49
C SER A 217 30.63 -10.81 -4.32
N GLU A 218 30.46 -12.13 -4.50
CA GLU A 218 30.97 -13.13 -3.56
C GLU A 218 32.50 -13.00 -3.39
N HIS A 219 32.96 -12.86 -2.15
CA HIS A 219 34.41 -12.81 -1.88
C HIS A 219 34.79 -13.18 -0.46
N ARG A 220 36.06 -13.59 -0.29
CA ARG A 220 36.66 -13.84 1.03
C ARG A 220 37.81 -12.87 1.30
N ALA A 221 37.64 -12.01 2.30
CA ALA A 221 38.61 -10.97 2.63
C ALA A 221 39.05 -11.08 4.11
N GLY A 222 40.28 -11.53 4.34
CA GLY A 222 40.89 -11.51 5.68
C GLY A 222 40.14 -12.38 6.72
N ASP A 223 39.36 -11.72 7.58
CA ASP A 223 38.55 -12.33 8.65
C ASP A 223 37.06 -12.44 8.30
N THR A 224 36.64 -11.98 7.12
CA THR A 224 35.24 -11.97 6.66
C THR A 224 35.10 -12.77 5.36
N ARG A 225 33.88 -13.19 5.08
CA ARG A 225 33.43 -13.71 3.79
C ARG A 225 32.04 -13.12 3.51
N VAL A 226 31.79 -12.81 2.26
CA VAL A 226 30.48 -12.41 1.74
C VAL A 226 30.03 -13.52 0.82
N GLU A 227 28.91 -14.14 1.16
CA GLU A 227 28.23 -15.17 0.36
C GLU A 227 27.03 -14.49 -0.30
N VAL A 228 26.83 -14.73 -1.60
CA VAL A 228 25.72 -14.18 -2.39
C VAL A 228 24.95 -15.36 -2.92
N GLU A 229 23.74 -15.60 -2.42
CA GLU A 229 22.92 -16.73 -2.85
C GLU A 229 21.51 -16.26 -3.24
N PRO A 230 21.04 -16.55 -4.47
CA PRO A 230 19.66 -16.27 -4.82
C PRO A 230 18.72 -17.13 -3.97
N VAL A 231 17.63 -16.53 -3.51
CA VAL A 231 16.66 -17.19 -2.64
C VAL A 231 15.92 -18.26 -3.43
N ARG A 232 15.90 -19.48 -2.89
CA ARG A 232 15.33 -20.66 -3.57
C ARG A 232 13.81 -20.62 -3.45
N ARG A 233 13.13 -20.99 -4.52
CA ARG A 233 11.69 -21.26 -4.51
C ARG A 233 11.41 -22.71 -4.11
N ASP A 234 10.20 -22.92 -3.62
CA ASP A 234 9.66 -24.26 -3.34
C ASP A 234 9.38 -25.07 -4.62
N GLY A 235 9.47 -24.46 -5.81
CA GLY A 235 9.17 -25.04 -7.13
C GLY A 235 10.14 -24.61 -8.24
N ILE A 236 9.94 -25.17 -9.43
CA ILE A 236 10.54 -24.67 -10.68
C ILE A 236 9.50 -23.78 -11.34
N GLU A 237 9.86 -22.58 -11.73
CA GLU A 237 9.02 -21.65 -12.48
C GLU A 237 9.45 -21.64 -13.96
N PHE A 238 8.47 -21.62 -14.85
CA PHE A 238 8.66 -21.46 -16.29
C PHE A 238 8.21 -20.07 -16.72
N ARG A 239 9.15 -19.23 -17.18
CA ARG A 239 8.85 -17.88 -17.65
C ARG A 239 9.00 -17.81 -19.17
N PRO A 240 7.96 -17.47 -19.96
CA PRO A 240 8.07 -17.36 -21.41
C PRO A 240 9.21 -16.42 -21.85
N LEU A 241 10.05 -16.86 -22.79
CA LEU A 241 11.12 -16.03 -23.38
C LEU A 241 10.56 -14.85 -24.16
N ALA A 242 9.55 -15.11 -24.99
CA ALA A 242 8.71 -14.10 -25.58
C ALA A 242 7.47 -13.94 -24.71
N ARG A 243 7.22 -12.73 -24.19
CA ARG A 243 5.87 -12.33 -23.81
C ARG A 243 5.06 -12.25 -25.11
N ARG A 244 4.44 -13.37 -25.53
CA ARG A 244 3.38 -13.29 -26.53
C ARG A 244 2.27 -12.46 -25.90
N ARG A 245 2.20 -11.20 -26.31
CA ARG A 245 1.15 -10.29 -25.90
C ARG A 245 -0.07 -10.62 -26.73
N ASP A 246 -1.21 -10.73 -26.07
CA ASP A 246 -2.46 -11.09 -26.72
C ASP A 246 -2.82 -10.07 -27.81
N ARG A 247 -3.66 -10.53 -28.74
CA ARG A 247 -4.21 -9.66 -29.77
C ARG A 247 -5.25 -8.74 -29.13
N VAL A 248 -5.15 -7.45 -29.42
CA VAL A 248 -5.97 -6.41 -28.76
C VAL A 248 -6.60 -5.46 -29.77
N LEU A 249 -7.77 -4.94 -29.42
CA LEU A 249 -8.36 -3.77 -30.06
C LEU A 249 -7.77 -2.53 -29.38
N VAL A 250 -7.32 -1.57 -30.17
CA VAL A 250 -6.67 -0.35 -29.68
C VAL A 250 -7.56 0.85 -29.95
N GLY A 251 -8.06 1.52 -28.93
CA GLY A 251 -8.76 2.79 -29.08
C GLY A 251 -7.82 3.96 -28.86
N ILE A 252 -7.90 4.99 -29.71
CA ILE A 252 -7.02 6.16 -29.65
C ILE A 252 -7.85 7.44 -29.68
N ASP A 253 -7.67 8.29 -28.66
CA ASP A 253 -8.15 9.68 -28.65
C ASP A 253 -6.94 10.62 -28.92
N PRO A 254 -6.83 11.21 -30.12
CA PRO A 254 -5.73 12.09 -30.47
C PRO A 254 -6.01 13.55 -30.08
N GLY A 255 -5.00 14.25 -29.56
CA GLY A 255 -5.16 15.68 -29.24
C GLY A 255 -3.95 16.31 -28.58
N THR A 256 -4.17 17.34 -27.77
CA THR A 256 -3.13 17.88 -26.87
C THR A 256 -2.75 16.89 -25.76
N THR A 257 -3.69 16.01 -25.44
CA THR A 257 -3.48 14.81 -24.65
C THR A 257 -3.83 13.66 -25.59
N THR A 258 -2.89 12.75 -25.84
CA THR A 258 -3.16 11.51 -26.56
C THR A 258 -3.48 10.46 -25.52
N ALA A 259 -4.60 9.77 -25.69
CA ALA A 259 -4.95 8.62 -24.88
C ALA A 259 -5.07 7.35 -25.72
N VAL A 260 -4.76 6.22 -25.10
CA VAL A 260 -4.77 4.90 -25.71
C VAL A 260 -5.43 3.94 -24.74
N ALA A 261 -6.33 3.10 -25.24
CA ALA A 261 -6.94 2.01 -24.49
C ALA A 261 -6.77 0.69 -25.24
N LEU A 262 -6.45 -0.37 -24.51
CA LEU A 262 -6.32 -1.73 -25.02
C LEU A 262 -7.48 -2.59 -24.50
N VAL A 263 -8.18 -3.25 -25.41
CA VAL A 263 -9.29 -4.15 -25.11
C VAL A 263 -8.98 -5.53 -25.67
N GLY A 264 -9.18 -6.57 -24.87
CA GLY A 264 -9.00 -7.96 -25.29
C GLY A 264 -10.06 -8.42 -26.29
N LEU A 265 -9.83 -9.57 -26.93
CA LEU A 265 -10.83 -10.20 -27.82
C LEU A 265 -12.05 -10.75 -27.07
N ASP A 266 -12.01 -10.77 -25.75
CA ASP A 266 -13.13 -11.07 -24.85
C ASP A 266 -13.95 -9.82 -24.48
N GLY A 267 -13.49 -8.63 -24.87
CA GLY A 267 -14.15 -7.35 -24.62
C GLY A 267 -13.80 -6.72 -23.27
N HIS A 268 -12.82 -7.26 -22.54
CA HIS A 268 -12.33 -6.67 -21.29
C HIS A 268 -11.26 -5.61 -21.55
N VAL A 269 -11.32 -4.50 -20.80
CA VAL A 269 -10.26 -3.47 -20.85
C VAL A 269 -9.02 -4.02 -20.14
N LEU A 270 -7.90 -4.04 -20.85
CA LEU A 270 -6.63 -4.58 -20.36
C LEU A 270 -5.75 -3.49 -19.78
N ASP A 271 -5.64 -2.36 -20.48
CA ASP A 271 -4.79 -1.25 -20.06
C ASP A 271 -5.24 0.07 -20.71
N VAL A 272 -5.01 1.19 -20.04
CA VAL A 272 -5.38 2.52 -20.49
C VAL A 272 -4.33 3.54 -20.04
N MET A 273 -3.94 4.43 -20.95
CA MET A 273 -3.02 5.51 -20.64
C MET A 273 -3.42 6.83 -21.30
N SER A 274 -2.99 7.94 -20.72
CA SER A 274 -3.06 9.28 -21.33
C SER A 274 -1.75 10.04 -21.14
N THR A 275 -1.36 10.82 -22.14
CA THR A 275 -0.09 11.58 -22.11
C THR A 275 -0.17 12.87 -22.91
N ARG A 276 0.54 13.90 -22.45
CA ARG A 276 0.66 15.20 -23.13
C ARG A 276 2.04 15.44 -23.74
N THR A 277 3.00 14.57 -23.44
CA THR A 277 4.42 14.78 -23.77
C THR A 277 4.98 13.70 -24.69
N ALA A 278 4.26 12.59 -24.89
CA ALA A 278 4.71 11.49 -25.72
C ALA A 278 4.42 11.77 -27.20
N ASP A 279 5.38 11.46 -28.06
CA ASP A 279 5.21 11.53 -29.50
C ASP A 279 4.54 10.25 -30.03
N THR A 280 4.13 10.23 -31.30
CA THR A 280 3.51 9.06 -31.93
C THR A 280 4.38 7.79 -31.82
N GLY A 281 5.71 7.94 -31.85
CA GLY A 281 6.63 6.81 -31.67
C GLY A 281 6.56 6.17 -30.29
N ASP A 282 6.44 6.99 -29.25
CA ASP A 282 6.31 6.52 -27.86
C ASP A 282 4.96 5.81 -27.65
N VAL A 283 3.90 6.31 -28.30
CA VAL A 283 2.57 5.66 -28.31
C VAL A 283 2.64 4.29 -29.00
N ILE A 284 3.31 4.20 -30.14
CA ILE A 284 3.52 2.92 -30.85
C ILE A 284 4.32 1.96 -29.99
N GLU A 285 5.40 2.44 -29.36
CA GLU A 285 6.21 1.63 -28.45
C GLU A 285 5.35 1.12 -27.29
N TRP A 286 4.57 1.99 -26.63
CA TRP A 286 3.67 1.60 -25.55
C TRP A 286 2.63 0.57 -25.99
N ILE A 287 2.02 0.71 -27.18
CA ILE A 287 1.09 -0.30 -27.70
C ILE A 287 1.80 -1.64 -27.88
N ILE A 288 2.98 -1.64 -28.52
CA ILE A 288 3.80 -2.86 -28.67
C ILE A 288 4.08 -3.47 -27.29
N GLU A 289 4.42 -2.62 -26.32
CA GLU A 289 4.52 -2.73 -24.86
C GLU A 289 3.52 -3.65 -24.16
N HIS A 290 2.29 -3.60 -24.63
CA HIS A 290 1.13 -4.03 -23.84
C HIS A 290 0.17 -4.91 -24.65
N GLY A 291 0.28 -4.93 -25.99
CA GLY A 291 -0.56 -5.76 -26.86
C GLY A 291 -0.05 -5.91 -28.29
N ARG A 292 -0.66 -6.83 -29.05
CA ARG A 292 -0.51 -6.90 -30.52
C ARG A 292 -1.78 -6.37 -31.17
N PRO A 293 -1.77 -5.20 -31.84
CA PRO A 293 -2.98 -4.67 -32.45
C PRO A 293 -3.59 -5.64 -33.46
N ALA A 294 -4.87 -5.92 -33.30
CA ALA A 294 -5.72 -6.62 -34.25
C ALA A 294 -6.64 -5.65 -35.00
N LEU A 295 -6.96 -4.51 -34.35
CA LEU A 295 -7.78 -3.44 -34.91
C LEU A 295 -7.47 -2.14 -34.17
N VAL A 296 -7.50 -1.00 -34.87
CA VAL A 296 -7.33 0.34 -34.31
C VAL A 296 -8.60 1.16 -34.49
N ALA A 297 -9.07 1.81 -33.43
CA ALA A 297 -10.35 2.49 -33.37
C ALA A 297 -10.24 3.96 -32.95
N ALA A 298 -11.14 4.80 -33.48
CA ALA A 298 -11.36 6.18 -33.04
C ALA A 298 -12.84 6.41 -32.72
N ASP A 299 -13.13 7.38 -31.86
CA ASP A 299 -14.48 7.73 -31.40
C ASP A 299 -15.19 8.79 -32.28
N VAL A 300 -14.49 9.29 -33.29
CA VAL A 300 -14.94 10.36 -34.20
C VAL A 300 -14.83 9.94 -35.66
N THR A 301 -15.68 10.53 -36.50
CA THR A 301 -15.65 10.34 -37.96
C THR A 301 -15.58 11.69 -38.70
N PRO A 302 -14.71 11.85 -39.69
CA PRO A 302 -13.73 10.88 -40.17
C PRO A 302 -12.61 10.62 -39.15
N MET A 303 -11.99 9.44 -39.24
CA MET A 303 -10.87 9.08 -38.39
C MET A 303 -9.72 10.10 -38.51
N PRO A 304 -9.09 10.53 -37.40
CA PRO A 304 -7.99 11.50 -37.47
C PRO A 304 -6.71 10.92 -38.10
N ASP A 305 -6.00 11.70 -38.92
CA ASP A 305 -4.75 11.32 -39.60
C ASP A 305 -3.69 10.68 -38.67
N THR A 306 -3.63 11.09 -37.41
CA THR A 306 -2.69 10.54 -36.43
C THR A 306 -3.02 9.08 -36.11
N VAL A 307 -4.31 8.76 -35.97
CA VAL A 307 -4.80 7.40 -35.70
C VAL A 307 -4.57 6.52 -36.93
N GLU A 308 -4.87 7.03 -38.14
CA GLU A 308 -4.61 6.31 -39.39
C GLU A 308 -3.12 5.94 -39.55
N LYS A 309 -2.20 6.85 -39.20
CA LYS A 309 -0.75 6.59 -39.23
C LYS A 309 -0.33 5.53 -38.23
N ILE A 310 -0.93 5.52 -37.04
CA ILE A 310 -0.64 4.51 -36.02
C ILE A 310 -1.16 3.15 -36.50
N ALA A 311 -2.38 3.08 -37.02
CA ALA A 311 -2.94 1.85 -37.59
C ALA A 311 -2.07 1.27 -38.71
N ALA A 312 -1.63 2.13 -39.64
CA ALA A 312 -0.73 1.74 -40.73
C ALA A 312 0.63 1.21 -40.23
N SER A 313 1.13 1.69 -39.09
CA SER A 313 2.39 1.19 -38.50
C SER A 313 2.28 -0.26 -37.99
N PHE A 314 1.06 -0.70 -37.69
CA PHE A 314 0.76 -2.04 -37.21
C PHE A 314 0.20 -2.99 -38.28
N ASP A 315 -0.03 -2.49 -39.50
CA ASP A 315 -0.76 -3.21 -40.55
C ASP A 315 -2.11 -3.73 -40.01
N ALA A 316 -2.79 -2.89 -39.23
CA ALA A 316 -4.04 -3.22 -38.56
C ALA A 316 -5.23 -2.52 -39.24
N PRO A 317 -6.38 -3.21 -39.39
CA PRO A 317 -7.60 -2.58 -39.87
C PRO A 317 -8.09 -1.50 -38.90
N THR A 318 -8.85 -0.54 -39.43
CA THR A 318 -9.37 0.61 -38.68
C THR A 318 -10.89 0.57 -38.50
N TRP A 319 -11.39 1.10 -37.39
CA TRP A 319 -12.83 1.31 -37.16
C TRP A 319 -13.12 2.73 -36.65
N ASP A 320 -14.06 3.42 -37.30
CA ASP A 320 -14.68 4.65 -36.82
C ASP A 320 -16.22 4.53 -36.86
N PRO A 321 -16.94 5.26 -35.99
CA PRO A 321 -18.40 5.20 -35.96
C PRO A 321 -19.04 5.90 -37.17
N ASP A 322 -20.31 5.58 -37.49
CA ASP A 322 -21.06 6.29 -38.56
C ASP A 322 -21.25 7.79 -38.28
N THR A 323 -21.24 8.17 -37.00
CA THR A 323 -21.29 9.55 -36.49
C THR A 323 -20.50 9.63 -35.19
N ASP A 324 -19.90 10.78 -34.89
CA ASP A 324 -19.16 11.01 -33.63
C ASP A 324 -19.93 10.50 -32.41
N LEU A 325 -19.25 9.72 -31.56
CA LEU A 325 -19.87 9.15 -30.37
C LEU A 325 -20.26 10.25 -29.39
N PRO A 326 -21.55 10.32 -28.97
CA PRO A 326 -21.99 11.27 -27.94
C PRO A 326 -21.32 11.01 -26.59
N VAL A 327 -21.06 12.07 -25.83
CA VAL A 327 -20.37 11.97 -24.53
C VAL A 327 -21.15 11.09 -23.53
N ASP A 328 -22.47 11.17 -23.53
CA ASP A 328 -23.35 10.35 -22.70
C ASP A 328 -23.30 8.86 -23.06
N GLU A 329 -23.17 8.55 -24.35
CA GLU A 329 -22.99 7.18 -24.84
C GLU A 329 -21.62 6.62 -24.42
N LYS A 330 -20.55 7.40 -24.57
CA LYS A 330 -19.21 7.04 -24.08
C LYS A 330 -19.22 6.75 -22.59
N GLN A 331 -19.79 7.65 -21.78
CA GLN A 331 -19.92 7.46 -20.32
C GLN A 331 -20.74 6.22 -19.96
N HIS A 332 -21.82 5.95 -20.69
CA HIS A 332 -22.65 4.79 -20.44
C HIS A 332 -21.91 3.48 -20.70
N ARG A 333 -21.09 3.43 -21.76
CA ARG A 333 -20.38 2.22 -22.18
C ARG A 333 -19.17 1.92 -21.30
N THR A 334 -18.50 2.94 -20.79
CA THR A 334 -17.33 2.82 -19.90
C THR A 334 -17.68 2.82 -18.41
N ARG A 335 -18.97 2.82 -18.03
CA ARG A 335 -19.41 2.95 -16.62
C ARG A 335 -18.91 1.85 -15.67
N GLU A 336 -18.58 0.68 -16.21
CA GLU A 336 -18.14 -0.50 -15.46
C GLU A 336 -16.60 -0.53 -15.32
N GLU A 337 -15.92 0.41 -15.98
CA GLU A 337 -14.46 0.50 -16.10
C GLU A 337 -13.94 1.79 -15.46
N GLY A 338 -12.75 1.75 -14.86
CA GLY A 338 -12.11 2.93 -14.27
C GLY A 338 -11.34 3.76 -15.30
N TYR A 339 -11.48 5.09 -15.27
CA TYR A 339 -10.65 6.03 -16.04
C TYR A 339 -10.34 7.29 -15.22
N ASP A 340 -9.16 7.86 -15.45
CA ASP A 340 -8.67 9.04 -14.72
C ASP A 340 -9.07 10.37 -15.37
N ASP A 341 -9.28 10.39 -16.69
CA ASP A 341 -9.65 11.59 -17.45
C ASP A 341 -10.58 11.32 -18.64
N ASP A 342 -11.13 12.40 -19.21
CA ASP A 342 -12.06 12.34 -20.34
C ASP A 342 -11.42 11.74 -21.62
N HIS A 343 -10.10 11.84 -21.78
CA HIS A 343 -9.40 11.30 -22.96
C HIS A 343 -9.26 9.78 -22.86
N GLN A 344 -8.92 9.27 -21.67
CA GLN A 344 -8.94 7.84 -21.39
C GLN A 344 -10.33 7.24 -21.61
N ARG A 345 -11.38 7.93 -21.18
CA ARG A 345 -12.77 7.52 -21.47
C ARG A 345 -13.03 7.43 -22.96
N ASP A 346 -12.62 8.44 -23.73
CA ASP A 346 -12.93 8.53 -25.15
C ASP A 346 -12.15 7.47 -25.95
N ALA A 347 -10.86 7.26 -25.64
CA ALA A 347 -10.06 6.16 -26.18
C ALA A 347 -10.65 4.77 -25.84
N MET A 348 -11.07 4.57 -24.59
CA MET A 348 -11.70 3.32 -24.15
C MET A 348 -13.04 3.08 -24.85
N ALA A 349 -13.86 4.13 -24.99
CA ALA A 349 -15.12 4.05 -25.70
C ALA A 349 -14.90 3.66 -27.17
N ALA A 350 -13.90 4.23 -27.85
CA ALA A 350 -13.56 3.84 -29.22
C ALA A 350 -13.28 2.33 -29.33
N ALA A 351 -12.45 1.77 -28.45
CA ALA A 351 -12.11 0.34 -28.45
C ALA A 351 -13.31 -0.56 -28.13
N LEU A 352 -14.12 -0.19 -27.13
CA LEU A 352 -15.29 -0.97 -26.70
C LEU A 352 -16.41 -0.96 -27.74
N TYR A 353 -16.66 0.18 -28.39
CA TYR A 353 -17.64 0.24 -29.48
C TYR A 353 -17.16 -0.51 -30.73
N ALA A 354 -15.85 -0.50 -31.02
CA ALA A 354 -15.29 -1.35 -32.06
C ALA A 354 -15.47 -2.84 -31.73
N TYR A 355 -15.23 -3.24 -30.47
CA TYR A 355 -15.51 -4.60 -30.01
C TYR A 355 -17.00 -4.95 -30.18
N ASP A 356 -17.91 -4.08 -29.76
CA ASP A 356 -19.36 -4.33 -29.90
C ASP A 356 -19.77 -4.49 -31.37
N HIS A 357 -19.17 -3.72 -32.27
CA HIS A 357 -19.40 -3.83 -33.72
C HIS A 357 -18.93 -5.19 -34.27
N TYR A 358 -17.75 -5.65 -33.87
CA TYR A 358 -17.14 -6.89 -34.37
C TYR A 358 -17.39 -8.12 -33.50
N ARG A 359 -18.20 -8.00 -32.45
CA ARG A 359 -18.41 -9.05 -31.44
C ARG A 359 -18.70 -10.41 -32.04
N GLU A 360 -19.70 -10.50 -32.93
CA GLU A 360 -20.08 -11.75 -33.57
C GLU A 360 -18.96 -12.33 -34.44
N THR A 361 -18.14 -11.47 -35.04
CA THR A 361 -17.01 -11.87 -35.89
C THR A 361 -15.87 -12.42 -35.04
N ILE A 362 -15.54 -11.73 -33.95
CA ILE A 362 -14.51 -12.15 -32.99
C ILE A 362 -14.92 -13.45 -32.30
N GLU A 363 -16.14 -13.53 -31.73
CA GLU A 363 -16.65 -14.73 -31.06
C GLU A 363 -16.74 -15.94 -32.00
N ARG A 364 -17.08 -15.72 -33.28
CA ARG A 364 -17.07 -16.79 -34.27
C ARG A 364 -15.65 -17.23 -34.60
N ALA A 365 -14.73 -16.28 -34.82
CA ALA A 365 -13.34 -16.58 -35.13
C ALA A 365 -12.69 -17.37 -33.99
N THR A 366 -12.83 -16.95 -32.74
CA THR A 366 -12.27 -17.67 -31.59
C THR A 366 -12.89 -19.06 -31.43
N ARG A 367 -14.22 -19.18 -31.50
CA ARG A 367 -14.91 -20.48 -31.32
C ARG A 367 -14.64 -21.50 -32.43
N GLU A 368 -14.52 -21.06 -33.69
CA GLU A 368 -14.28 -21.95 -34.84
C GLU A 368 -12.78 -22.20 -35.08
N THR A 369 -11.90 -21.51 -34.36
CA THR A 369 -10.45 -21.76 -34.44
C THR A 369 -10.12 -23.13 -33.83
N PRO A 370 -9.47 -24.03 -34.59
CA PRO A 370 -8.96 -25.28 -34.04
C PRO A 370 -7.94 -25.02 -32.92
N PRO A 371 -7.85 -25.87 -31.88
CA PRO A 371 -6.87 -25.72 -30.80
C PRO A 371 -5.39 -25.69 -31.25
N THR A 372 -5.13 -26.04 -32.51
CA THR A 372 -3.81 -26.03 -33.13
C THR A 372 -3.40 -24.65 -33.65
N LEU A 373 -4.33 -23.70 -33.76
CA LEU A 373 -4.12 -22.35 -34.27
C LEU A 373 -4.36 -21.32 -33.15
N ASP A 374 -3.69 -20.16 -33.26
CA ASP A 374 -3.83 -19.07 -32.30
C ASP A 374 -5.10 -18.27 -32.61
N GLU A 375 -6.06 -18.29 -31.66
CA GLU A 375 -7.37 -17.63 -31.82
C GLU A 375 -7.22 -16.12 -32.11
N GLY A 376 -6.18 -15.48 -31.57
CA GLY A 376 -5.90 -14.08 -31.80
C GLY A 376 -5.42 -13.80 -33.22
N ASP A 377 -4.49 -14.60 -33.74
CA ASP A 377 -3.99 -14.45 -35.10
C ASP A 377 -5.09 -14.72 -36.15
N VAL A 378 -5.98 -15.68 -35.88
CA VAL A 378 -7.17 -15.91 -36.72
C VAL A 378 -8.11 -14.71 -36.65
N ALA A 379 -8.44 -14.22 -35.45
CA ALA A 379 -9.32 -13.07 -35.26
C ALA A 379 -8.80 -11.81 -35.97
N ALA A 380 -7.49 -11.53 -35.89
CA ALA A 380 -6.89 -10.37 -36.54
C ALA A 380 -7.04 -10.39 -38.07
N ARG A 381 -6.80 -11.54 -38.72
CA ARG A 381 -6.98 -11.67 -40.19
C ARG A 381 -8.45 -11.56 -40.60
N VAL A 382 -9.36 -12.11 -39.80
CA VAL A 382 -10.79 -12.00 -40.07
C VAL A 382 -11.28 -10.55 -39.91
N LEU A 383 -10.73 -9.80 -38.94
CA LEU A 383 -11.00 -8.37 -38.78
C LEU A 383 -10.47 -7.54 -39.95
N ASP A 384 -9.37 -7.97 -40.59
CA ASP A 384 -8.83 -7.35 -41.81
C ASP A 384 -9.66 -7.69 -43.08
N GLY A 385 -10.77 -8.41 -42.91
CA GLY A 385 -11.73 -8.70 -43.98
C GLY A 385 -11.49 -10.03 -44.70
N GLU A 386 -10.54 -10.84 -44.23
CA GLU A 386 -10.36 -12.19 -44.77
C GLU A 386 -11.50 -13.12 -44.33
N PRO A 387 -12.06 -13.94 -45.23
CA PRO A 387 -13.09 -14.90 -44.83
C PRO A 387 -12.46 -15.96 -43.93
N LEU A 388 -13.06 -16.17 -42.75
CA LEU A 388 -12.59 -17.12 -41.73
C LEU A 388 -12.15 -18.48 -42.30
N GLN A 389 -12.93 -19.06 -43.21
CA GLN A 389 -12.61 -20.36 -43.79
C GLN A 389 -11.37 -20.31 -44.69
N ALA A 390 -11.11 -19.20 -45.37
CA ALA A 390 -9.85 -19.02 -46.09
C ALA A 390 -8.68 -18.80 -45.13
N VAL A 391 -8.87 -18.09 -44.01
CA VAL A 391 -7.83 -17.93 -42.98
C VAL A 391 -7.46 -19.27 -42.37
N LEU A 392 -8.47 -20.07 -41.99
CA LEU A 392 -8.27 -21.42 -41.47
C LEU A 392 -7.59 -22.30 -42.51
N SER A 393 -8.06 -22.28 -43.77
CA SER A 393 -7.43 -23.05 -44.84
C SER A 393 -6.03 -22.57 -45.21
N ASP A 394 -5.70 -21.28 -45.17
CA ASP A 394 -4.34 -20.78 -45.46
C ASP A 394 -3.37 -21.18 -44.33
N LEU A 395 -3.81 -21.07 -43.08
CA LEU A 395 -3.07 -21.54 -41.92
C LEU A 395 -2.95 -23.07 -41.90
N GLU A 396 -3.86 -23.80 -42.55
CA GLU A 396 -3.81 -25.24 -42.77
C GLU A 396 -3.06 -25.65 -44.08
N GLU A 397 -3.04 -24.84 -45.15
CA GLU A 397 -2.50 -25.17 -46.48
C GLU A 397 -1.00 -24.91 -46.61
N THR A 398 -0.40 -24.18 -45.67
CA THR A 398 1.07 -24.21 -45.50
C THR A 398 1.64 -25.60 -45.15
N ASP A 399 0.78 -26.65 -45.06
CA ASP A 399 1.10 -28.06 -44.78
C ASP A 399 1.13 -29.02 -46.00
N ASP A 400 1.39 -28.61 -47.24
CA ASP A 400 1.59 -29.58 -48.35
C ASP A 400 3.07 -29.79 -48.75
N PRO A 401 3.66 -30.98 -48.52
CA PRO A 401 4.87 -31.43 -49.20
C PRO A 401 4.57 -31.98 -50.62
N GLU A 402 5.52 -31.82 -51.54
CA GLU A 402 5.47 -32.29 -52.93
C GLU A 402 5.09 -33.79 -53.08
N PRO A 403 4.42 -34.20 -54.19
CA PRO A 403 3.95 -35.57 -54.39
C PRO A 403 4.99 -36.47 -55.08
N ASP A 404 5.16 -37.68 -54.56
CA ASP A 404 5.83 -38.79 -55.27
C ASP A 404 4.83 -39.90 -55.66
N GLU A 405 5.02 -40.42 -56.87
CA GLU A 405 4.15 -41.35 -57.63
C GLU A 405 4.07 -42.80 -57.08
N PRO A 406 3.08 -43.61 -57.53
CA PRO A 406 2.63 -44.82 -56.85
C PRO A 406 3.24 -46.13 -57.38
N THR A 407 3.14 -47.22 -56.61
CA THR A 407 3.14 -48.59 -57.17
C THR A 407 2.42 -49.62 -56.27
N HIS A 408 1.80 -50.60 -56.93
CA HIS A 408 0.75 -51.54 -56.48
C HIS A 408 1.11 -52.60 -55.41
N ASP A 409 0.10 -52.86 -54.56
CA ASP A 409 -0.50 -54.12 -54.00
C ASP A 409 0.29 -55.46 -53.99
N PRO A 410 0.14 -56.27 -52.91
CA PRO A 410 -0.98 -57.23 -52.88
C PRO A 410 -1.62 -57.54 -51.49
N ARG A 411 -2.95 -57.38 -51.42
CA ARG A 411 -3.97 -58.09 -50.61
C ARG A 411 -3.64 -58.48 -49.16
N GLU A 412 -4.03 -57.58 -48.26
CA GLU A 412 -4.51 -57.83 -46.90
C GLU A 412 -5.73 -56.91 -46.67
N LEU A 413 -6.66 -57.25 -45.75
CA LEU A 413 -7.91 -56.54 -45.33
C LEU A 413 -8.27 -55.25 -46.10
N THR A 414 -9.48 -55.11 -46.65
CA THR A 414 -9.83 -53.89 -47.41
C THR A 414 -9.48 -52.62 -46.61
N ASP A 415 -9.02 -51.56 -47.28
CA ASP A 415 -8.55 -50.35 -46.60
C ASP A 415 -9.62 -49.77 -45.67
N ASP A 416 -10.89 -49.94 -46.05
CA ASP A 416 -12.05 -49.60 -45.22
C ASP A 416 -12.16 -50.48 -43.95
N GLU A 417 -11.92 -51.79 -44.03
CA GLU A 417 -11.97 -52.68 -42.85
C GLU A 417 -10.80 -52.45 -41.88
N ARG A 418 -9.59 -52.14 -42.39
CA ARG A 418 -8.47 -51.71 -41.54
C ARG A 418 -8.75 -50.35 -40.91
N ARG A 419 -9.25 -49.41 -41.70
CA ARG A 419 -9.61 -48.06 -41.22
C ARG A 419 -10.68 -48.14 -40.14
N ILE A 420 -11.72 -48.96 -40.31
CA ILE A 420 -12.76 -49.17 -39.31
C ILE A 420 -12.16 -49.74 -38.02
N LYS A 421 -11.30 -50.76 -38.11
CA LYS A 421 -10.65 -51.35 -36.93
C LYS A 421 -9.72 -50.37 -36.20
N ASP A 422 -8.98 -49.56 -36.95
CA ASP A 422 -8.09 -48.55 -36.38
C ASP A 422 -8.88 -47.41 -35.72
N LEU A 423 -10.02 -47.02 -36.32
CA LEU A 423 -10.96 -46.06 -35.75
C LEU A 423 -11.64 -46.62 -34.49
N GLU A 424 -12.07 -47.87 -34.48
CA GLU A 424 -12.64 -48.53 -33.30
C GLU A 424 -11.62 -48.60 -32.15
N ALA A 425 -10.37 -48.98 -32.44
CA ALA A 425 -9.29 -48.98 -31.46
C ALA A 425 -8.90 -47.57 -31.00
N GLN A 426 -9.07 -46.55 -31.85
CA GLN A 426 -8.87 -45.16 -31.48
C GLN A 426 -10.00 -44.64 -30.59
N VAL A 427 -11.26 -44.97 -30.90
CA VAL A 427 -12.42 -44.65 -30.05
C VAL A 427 -12.27 -45.30 -28.68
N GLU A 428 -11.84 -46.57 -28.62
CA GLU A 428 -11.65 -47.27 -27.34
C GLU A 428 -10.54 -46.63 -26.49
N ARG A 429 -9.43 -46.20 -27.12
CA ARG A 429 -8.38 -45.43 -26.44
C ARG A 429 -8.84 -44.05 -25.99
N LEU A 430 -9.60 -43.35 -26.82
CA LEU A 430 -10.14 -42.03 -26.48
C LEU A 430 -11.13 -42.13 -25.32
N GLN A 431 -11.98 -43.16 -25.31
CA GLN A 431 -12.91 -43.42 -24.20
C GLN A 431 -12.18 -43.78 -22.91
N ALA A 432 -11.11 -44.57 -22.98
CA ALA A 432 -10.25 -44.84 -21.82
C ALA A 432 -9.59 -43.55 -21.31
N HIS A 433 -9.10 -42.71 -22.21
CA HIS A 433 -8.47 -41.44 -21.83
C HIS A 433 -9.47 -40.45 -21.22
N VAL A 434 -10.69 -40.36 -21.75
CA VAL A 434 -11.77 -39.56 -21.14
C VAL A 434 -12.08 -40.07 -19.75
N SER A 435 -12.17 -41.40 -19.55
CA SER A 435 -12.38 -41.97 -18.22
C SER A 435 -11.24 -41.67 -17.25
N ASP A 436 -10.00 -41.63 -17.72
CA ASP A 436 -8.84 -41.28 -16.89
C ASP A 436 -8.86 -39.78 -16.52
N LEU A 437 -9.24 -38.91 -17.47
CA LEU A 437 -9.40 -37.48 -17.25
C LEU A 437 -10.55 -37.16 -16.28
N ASP A 438 -11.69 -37.84 -16.41
CA ASP A 438 -12.81 -37.70 -15.49
C ASP A 438 -12.40 -38.12 -14.06
N ALA A 439 -11.61 -39.19 -13.92
CA ALA A 439 -11.09 -39.61 -12.62
C ALA A 439 -10.06 -38.61 -12.04
N GLU A 440 -9.27 -37.95 -12.89
CA GLU A 440 -8.36 -36.89 -12.45
C GLU A 440 -9.13 -35.63 -12.02
N LEU A 441 -10.19 -35.27 -12.75
CA LEU A 441 -11.10 -34.17 -12.38
C LEU A 441 -11.75 -34.42 -11.03
N ASP A 442 -12.33 -35.61 -10.81
CA ASP A 442 -12.93 -35.98 -9.52
C ASP A 442 -11.90 -35.87 -8.36
N ALA A 443 -10.65 -36.27 -8.60
CA ALA A 443 -9.59 -36.16 -7.61
C ALA A 443 -9.20 -34.70 -7.31
N LYS A 444 -9.17 -33.85 -8.35
CA LYS A 444 -8.91 -32.41 -8.19
C LYS A 444 -10.07 -31.71 -7.47
N ASP A 445 -11.31 -32.04 -7.81
CA ASP A 445 -12.49 -31.48 -7.15
C ASP A 445 -12.52 -31.83 -5.66
N ALA A 446 -12.17 -33.07 -5.30
CA ALA A 446 -12.02 -33.46 -3.89
C ALA A 446 -10.89 -32.69 -3.17
N THR A 447 -9.80 -32.39 -3.88
CA THR A 447 -8.70 -31.57 -3.33
C THR A 447 -9.12 -30.11 -3.15
N ILE A 448 -9.93 -29.58 -4.08
CA ILE A 448 -10.49 -28.23 -3.98
C ILE A 448 -11.41 -28.13 -2.76
N GLU A 449 -12.30 -29.10 -2.55
CA GLU A 449 -13.16 -29.14 -1.35
C GLU A 449 -12.33 -29.14 -0.06
N GLU A 450 -11.25 -29.93 0.01
CA GLU A 450 -10.34 -29.94 1.16
C GLU A 450 -9.71 -28.55 1.42
N TYR A 451 -9.20 -27.89 0.38
CA TYR A 451 -8.62 -26.55 0.52
C TYR A 451 -9.66 -25.47 0.85
N GLU A 452 -10.88 -25.59 0.35
CA GLU A 452 -11.97 -24.67 0.70
C GLU A 452 -12.37 -24.80 2.18
N ASP A 453 -12.39 -26.03 2.70
CA ASP A 453 -12.63 -26.30 4.12
C ASP A 453 -11.50 -25.75 5.00
N GLU A 454 -10.23 -26.00 4.64
CA GLU A 454 -9.06 -25.44 5.34
C GLU A 454 -9.10 -23.91 5.35
N LEU A 455 -9.42 -23.28 4.21
CA LEU A 455 -9.55 -21.82 4.11
C LEU A 455 -10.69 -21.29 4.98
N SER A 456 -11.80 -22.03 5.07
CA SER A 456 -12.94 -21.68 5.93
C SER A 456 -12.57 -21.73 7.40
N GLU A 457 -11.80 -22.73 7.83
CA GLU A 457 -11.28 -22.85 9.19
C GLU A 457 -10.30 -21.73 9.52
N ALA A 458 -9.30 -21.49 8.67
CA ALA A 458 -8.33 -20.40 8.84
C ALA A 458 -9.03 -19.03 8.96
N ARG A 459 -10.05 -18.77 8.12
CA ARG A 459 -10.87 -17.54 8.21
C ARG A 459 -11.68 -17.45 9.50
N ARG A 460 -12.09 -18.58 10.10
CA ARG A 460 -12.79 -18.57 11.41
C ARG A 460 -11.83 -18.22 12.53
N GLU A 461 -10.63 -18.79 12.53
CA GLU A 461 -9.58 -18.51 13.50
C GLU A 461 -9.16 -17.03 13.45
N GLU A 462 -8.88 -16.50 12.26
CA GLU A 462 -8.50 -15.09 12.09
C GLU A 462 -9.60 -14.14 12.61
N ARG A 463 -10.88 -14.47 12.35
CA ARG A 463 -12.01 -13.69 12.89
C ARG A 463 -12.09 -13.75 14.41
N GLN A 464 -11.72 -14.87 15.02
CA GLN A 464 -11.69 -15.02 16.48
C GLN A 464 -10.55 -14.19 17.08
N GLU A 465 -9.34 -14.30 16.52
CA GLU A 465 -8.20 -13.49 16.95
C GLU A 465 -8.47 -11.98 16.79
N ALA A 466 -9.11 -11.58 15.70
CA ALA A 466 -9.49 -10.18 15.48
C ALA A 466 -10.57 -9.68 16.46
N ARG A 467 -11.39 -10.58 17.04
CA ARG A 467 -12.31 -10.24 18.13
C ARG A 467 -11.56 -10.11 19.44
N GLU A 468 -10.68 -11.04 19.76
CA GLU A 468 -9.85 -11.02 20.97
C GLU A 468 -8.94 -9.79 21.00
N ARG A 469 -8.28 -9.44 19.89
CA ARG A 469 -7.48 -8.21 19.78
C ARG A 469 -8.30 -6.95 20.05
N ARG A 470 -9.53 -6.87 19.53
CA ARG A 470 -10.43 -5.74 19.78
C ARG A 470 -10.85 -5.63 21.25
N GLU A 471 -11.12 -6.77 21.88
CA GLU A 471 -11.45 -6.81 23.32
C GLU A 471 -10.25 -6.39 24.17
N VAL A 472 -9.04 -6.87 23.86
CA VAL A 472 -7.80 -6.45 24.53
C VAL A 472 -7.60 -4.94 24.40
N THR A 473 -7.67 -4.40 23.18
CA THR A 473 -7.55 -2.96 22.95
C THR A 473 -8.61 -2.19 23.75
N GLN A 474 -9.87 -2.62 23.73
CA GLN A 474 -10.92 -1.95 24.52
C GLN A 474 -10.63 -1.96 26.03
N LEU A 475 -10.14 -3.08 26.56
CA LEU A 475 -9.76 -3.20 27.97
C LEU A 475 -8.55 -2.32 28.31
N GLU A 476 -7.56 -2.19 27.41
CA GLU A 476 -6.42 -1.29 27.59
C GLU A 476 -6.86 0.18 27.67
N TRP A 477 -7.72 0.63 26.73
CA TRP A 477 -8.28 1.98 26.77
C TRP A 477 -9.09 2.26 28.05
N GLU A 478 -9.85 1.28 28.52
CA GLU A 478 -10.60 1.40 29.77
C GLU A 478 -9.67 1.43 31.00
N ASN A 479 -8.57 0.68 30.97
CA ASN A 479 -7.55 0.71 32.01
C ASN A 479 -6.88 2.08 32.09
N ASP A 480 -6.41 2.61 30.96
CA ASP A 480 -5.77 3.93 30.89
C ASP A 480 -6.71 5.04 31.40
N ARG A 481 -8.01 4.97 31.05
CA ARG A 481 -9.03 5.90 31.57
C ARG A 481 -9.17 5.78 33.08
N LEU A 482 -9.30 4.56 33.60
CA LEU A 482 -9.45 4.31 35.04
C LEU A 482 -8.21 4.72 35.83
N GLU A 483 -7.01 4.55 35.26
CA GLU A 483 -5.76 5.00 35.87
C GLU A 483 -5.71 6.53 35.96
N THR A 484 -6.12 7.22 34.89
CA THR A 484 -6.22 8.69 34.87
C THR A 484 -7.24 9.19 35.90
N GLU A 485 -8.44 8.61 35.94
CA GLU A 485 -9.46 8.96 36.95
C GLU A 485 -8.95 8.71 38.38
N LEU A 486 -8.21 7.62 38.60
CA LEU A 486 -7.62 7.31 39.90
C LEU A 486 -6.58 8.35 40.33
N GLU A 487 -5.76 8.84 39.41
CA GLU A 487 -4.78 9.89 39.66
C GLU A 487 -5.47 11.21 40.01
N GLU A 488 -6.47 11.64 39.24
CA GLU A 488 -7.26 12.84 39.54
C GLU A 488 -7.94 12.78 40.92
N GLN A 489 -8.51 11.63 41.29
CA GLN A 489 -9.12 11.45 42.61
C GLN A 489 -8.09 11.52 43.74
N ARG A 490 -6.87 11.02 43.53
CA ARG A 490 -5.78 11.13 44.51
C ARG A 490 -5.33 12.57 44.69
N GLU A 491 -5.12 13.29 43.60
CA GLU A 491 -4.76 14.72 43.66
C GLU A 491 -5.83 15.52 44.41
N ARG A 492 -7.11 15.24 44.15
CA ARG A 492 -8.22 15.90 44.86
C ARG A 492 -8.26 15.54 46.34
N ALA A 493 -7.95 14.30 46.70
CA ALA A 493 -7.85 13.88 48.09
C ALA A 493 -6.71 14.63 48.82
N ASP A 494 -5.55 14.74 48.18
CA ASP A 494 -4.40 15.47 48.71
C ASP A 494 -4.70 16.96 48.88
N GLU A 495 -5.41 17.58 47.92
CA GLU A 495 -5.85 18.98 48.01
C GLU A 495 -6.82 19.20 49.19
N LEU A 496 -7.78 18.30 49.37
CA LEU A 496 -8.73 18.36 50.49
C LEU A 496 -8.04 18.15 51.84
N GLU A 497 -7.06 17.25 51.91
CA GLU A 497 -6.25 17.04 53.12
C GLU A 497 -5.45 18.30 53.47
N ALA A 498 -4.83 18.95 52.47
CA ALA A 498 -4.12 20.21 52.65
C ALA A 498 -5.06 21.34 53.13
N LYS A 499 -6.27 21.46 52.56
CA LYS A 499 -7.29 22.42 53.01
C LYS A 499 -7.71 22.14 54.46
N LEU A 500 -7.92 20.87 54.82
CA LEU A 500 -8.29 20.48 56.18
C LEU A 500 -7.20 20.84 57.19
N GLU A 501 -5.93 20.63 56.84
CA GLU A 501 -4.82 20.97 57.75
C GLU A 501 -4.68 22.48 57.93
N ARG A 502 -4.86 23.27 56.86
CA ARG A 502 -4.92 24.74 56.95
C ARG A 502 -6.05 25.20 57.87
N LEU A 503 -7.25 24.62 57.74
CA LEU A 503 -8.39 24.94 58.62
C LEU A 503 -8.11 24.59 60.08
N LYS A 504 -7.44 23.46 60.35
CA LYS A 504 -7.03 23.08 61.72
C LYS A 504 -6.00 24.05 62.30
N ASP A 505 -5.05 24.50 61.50
CA ASP A 505 -4.04 25.47 61.95
C ASP A 505 -4.67 26.85 62.23
N LEU A 506 -5.67 27.24 61.44
CA LEU A 506 -6.47 28.44 61.69
C LEU A 506 -7.29 28.33 62.99
N TRP A 507 -7.92 27.17 63.23
CA TRP A 507 -8.65 26.91 64.47
C TRP A 507 -7.73 26.92 65.71
N LYS A 508 -6.49 26.40 65.57
CA LYS A 508 -5.48 26.49 66.62
C LYS A 508 -5.09 27.95 66.89
N LEU A 509 -4.96 28.80 65.88
CA LEU A 509 -4.62 30.22 66.05
C LEU A 509 -5.72 31.01 66.79
N ASP A 510 -6.99 30.71 66.49
CA ASP A 510 -8.15 31.33 67.15
C ASP A 510 -8.27 30.89 68.63
N HIS A 511 -7.85 29.67 68.97
CA HIS A 511 -8.02 29.09 70.31
C HIS A 511 -6.75 29.04 71.17
N SER A 512 -5.57 29.43 70.66
CA SER A 512 -4.30 29.35 71.40
C SER A 512 -3.64 30.70 71.73
N ASN A 513 -4.40 31.80 71.72
CA ASN A 513 -3.98 33.07 72.33
C ASN A 513 -5.12 33.77 73.11
N LEU A 514 -5.99 33.01 73.77
CA LEU A 514 -6.84 33.54 74.85
C LEU A 514 -6.20 33.25 76.21
N GLY A 515 -4.96 33.73 76.35
CA GLY A 515 -4.21 33.75 77.59
C GLY A 515 -3.58 35.13 77.74
N ASP A 516 -4.17 35.93 78.62
CA ASP A 516 -3.75 37.23 79.11
C ASP A 516 -4.07 38.50 78.28
N VAL A 517 -4.60 39.45 79.06
CA VAL A 517 -4.67 40.91 78.89
C VAL A 517 -6.02 41.46 78.42
N GLY A 518 -6.81 41.87 79.42
CA GLY A 518 -7.89 42.82 79.26
C GLY A 518 -7.40 44.21 78.86
N GLY A 519 -8.21 44.88 78.06
CA GLY A 519 -8.07 46.28 77.67
C GLY A 519 -9.23 46.63 76.74
N GLU A 520 -10.00 47.65 77.12
CA GLU A 520 -11.25 48.08 76.50
C GLU A 520 -11.18 48.23 74.96
N GLY A 521 -12.18 47.66 74.28
CA GLY A 521 -12.74 48.14 73.02
C GLY A 521 -11.91 47.93 71.74
N ARG A 522 -12.07 46.77 71.10
CA ARG A 522 -12.03 46.62 69.62
C ARG A 522 -12.91 45.43 69.22
N ASP A 523 -14.21 45.66 69.09
CA ASP A 523 -15.07 44.76 68.32
C ASP A 523 -14.63 44.89 66.85
N LEU A 524 -13.92 43.89 66.34
CA LEU A 524 -13.40 43.86 64.97
C LEU A 524 -14.27 42.92 64.14
N VAL A 525 -14.63 43.37 62.94
CA VAL A 525 -15.40 42.58 61.97
C VAL A 525 -14.53 42.26 60.76
N ALA A 526 -14.67 41.05 60.23
CA ALA A 526 -14.01 40.64 59.00
C ALA A 526 -14.58 41.42 57.81
N VAL A 527 -13.69 41.84 56.92
CA VAL A 527 -13.99 42.58 55.71
C VAL A 527 -13.47 41.79 54.52
N LYS A 528 -14.30 41.64 53.49
CA LYS A 528 -13.96 40.96 52.23
C LYS A 528 -13.47 42.02 51.23
N PRO A 529 -12.15 42.11 50.97
CA PRO A 529 -11.64 43.07 50.01
C PRO A 529 -11.96 42.62 48.59
N VAL A 530 -12.37 43.56 47.76
CA VAL A 530 -12.60 43.39 46.33
C VAL A 530 -11.81 44.48 45.62
N ASP A 531 -10.88 44.09 44.75
CA ASP A 531 -9.94 45.02 44.12
C ASP A 531 -10.63 46.06 43.24
N GLN A 532 -11.64 45.63 42.48
CA GLN A 532 -12.39 46.51 41.59
C GLN A 532 -13.86 46.11 41.56
N PHE A 533 -14.77 47.06 41.40
CA PHE A 533 -16.20 46.75 41.29
C PHE A 533 -16.56 46.22 39.89
N THR A 534 -16.18 44.97 39.61
CA THR A 534 -16.46 44.20 38.39
C THR A 534 -17.00 42.82 38.75
N VAL A 535 -17.63 42.12 37.79
CA VAL A 535 -18.14 40.75 38.04
C VAL A 535 -16.98 39.81 38.40
N ASP A 536 -15.94 39.79 37.56
CA ASP A 536 -14.78 38.92 37.74
C ASP A 536 -14.09 39.12 39.10
N ALA A 537 -13.97 40.36 39.58
CA ALA A 537 -13.34 40.65 40.88
C ALA A 537 -14.21 40.24 42.07
N ILE A 538 -15.54 40.30 41.94
CA ILE A 538 -16.47 39.79 42.95
C ILE A 538 -16.41 38.26 42.99
N GLU A 539 -16.43 37.60 41.82
CA GLU A 539 -16.31 36.14 41.72
C GLU A 539 -14.96 35.67 42.27
N THR A 540 -13.86 36.38 41.96
CA THR A 540 -12.54 36.09 42.52
C THR A 540 -12.53 36.21 44.04
N ALA A 541 -13.15 37.27 44.59
CA ALA A 541 -13.24 37.44 46.03
C ALA A 541 -14.13 36.38 46.71
N ASP A 542 -15.16 35.89 46.03
CA ASP A 542 -15.99 34.77 46.51
C ASP A 542 -15.24 33.44 46.47
N ASP A 543 -14.48 33.17 45.39
CA ASP A 543 -13.64 31.98 45.28
C ASP A 543 -12.51 31.97 46.33
N GLU A 544 -11.92 33.13 46.61
CA GLU A 544 -10.79 33.26 47.54
C GLU A 544 -11.24 33.27 49.01
N TYR A 545 -12.34 33.97 49.32
CA TYR A 545 -12.74 34.23 50.70
C TYR A 545 -14.11 33.70 51.09
N GLY A 546 -14.98 33.40 50.13
CA GLY A 546 -16.42 33.21 50.32
C GLY A 546 -17.12 34.49 50.79
N ILE A 547 -18.10 34.96 50.03
CA ILE A 547 -18.96 36.10 50.40
C ILE A 547 -20.30 35.53 50.85
N ALA A 548 -20.61 35.68 52.15
CA ALA A 548 -21.86 35.25 52.73
C ALA A 548 -22.78 36.44 53.04
N SER A 549 -24.09 36.16 53.16
CA SER A 549 -25.06 37.15 53.66
C SER A 549 -24.65 37.66 55.04
N GLY A 550 -24.65 38.99 55.19
CA GLY A 550 -24.20 39.67 56.40
C GLY A 550 -22.73 40.07 56.43
N ASP A 551 -21.94 39.75 55.41
CA ASP A 551 -20.53 40.15 55.35
C ASP A 551 -20.35 41.65 55.04
N VAL A 552 -19.20 42.20 55.47
CA VAL A 552 -18.76 43.55 55.13
C VAL A 552 -17.87 43.48 53.90
N VAL A 553 -18.28 44.11 52.80
CA VAL A 553 -17.51 44.11 51.54
C VAL A 553 -16.79 45.44 51.38
N TYR A 554 -15.51 45.42 51.02
CA TYR A 554 -14.72 46.62 50.75
C TYR A 554 -14.26 46.67 49.29
N LEU A 555 -14.80 47.61 48.52
CA LEU A 555 -14.40 47.91 47.15
C LEU A 555 -13.21 48.89 47.18
N ARG A 556 -12.01 48.43 46.83
CA ARG A 556 -10.81 49.26 46.71
C ARG A 556 -10.92 50.27 45.56
N ASP A 557 -11.59 49.88 44.47
CA ASP A 557 -12.00 50.77 43.40
C ASP A 557 -13.46 50.53 43.03
N ALA A 558 -14.33 51.45 43.41
CA ALA A 558 -15.74 51.41 43.08
C ALA A 558 -16.07 51.96 41.67
N SER A 559 -15.07 52.49 40.95
CA SER A 559 -15.23 52.96 39.59
C SER A 559 -15.20 51.79 38.60
N GLY A 560 -16.29 51.61 37.84
CA GLY A 560 -16.33 50.62 36.76
C GLY A 560 -17.60 49.79 36.64
N ALA A 561 -18.49 49.83 37.63
CA ALA A 561 -19.63 48.91 37.68
C ALA A 561 -20.92 49.48 37.09
N GLY A 562 -21.60 48.67 36.27
CA GLY A 562 -22.97 48.89 35.83
C GLY A 562 -23.99 48.06 36.64
N ARG A 563 -25.26 48.14 36.25
CA ARG A 563 -26.40 47.46 36.90
C ARG A 563 -26.16 45.96 37.19
N ARG A 564 -25.61 45.21 36.23
CA ARG A 564 -25.36 43.75 36.37
C ARG A 564 -24.40 43.41 37.51
N THR A 565 -23.35 44.19 37.71
CA THR A 565 -22.36 43.95 38.78
C THR A 565 -22.97 44.27 40.15
N ALA A 566 -23.80 45.31 40.22
CA ALA A 566 -24.56 45.64 41.43
C ALA A 566 -25.61 44.57 41.78
N GLU A 567 -26.30 44.01 40.79
CA GLU A 567 -27.25 42.89 40.97
C GLU A 567 -26.53 41.64 41.52
N LEU A 568 -25.34 41.32 40.99
CA LEU A 568 -24.52 40.21 41.49
C LEU A 568 -24.12 40.43 42.95
N LEU A 569 -23.58 41.60 43.27
CA LEU A 569 -23.15 41.93 44.64
C LEU A 569 -24.34 41.93 45.62
N ALA A 570 -25.49 42.47 45.20
CA ALA A 570 -26.71 42.46 46.00
C ALA A 570 -27.25 41.03 46.24
N GLY A 571 -27.00 40.09 45.31
CA GLY A 571 -27.36 38.68 45.47
C GLY A 571 -26.70 37.99 46.66
N PHE A 572 -25.53 38.46 47.10
CA PHE A 572 -24.88 37.98 48.30
C PHE A 572 -25.44 38.57 49.60
N ASP A 573 -26.31 39.58 49.52
CA ASP A 573 -26.92 40.28 50.67
C ASP A 573 -25.88 40.76 51.72
N PRO A 574 -24.89 41.58 51.31
CA PRO A 574 -23.87 42.07 52.23
C PRO A 574 -24.47 43.06 53.24
N ARG A 575 -23.95 43.05 54.46
CA ARG A 575 -24.37 43.97 55.52
C ARG A 575 -24.10 45.43 55.18
N VAL A 576 -22.96 45.69 54.53
CA VAL A 576 -22.57 47.01 54.02
C VAL A 576 -21.51 46.85 52.94
N VAL A 577 -21.52 47.77 51.97
CA VAL A 577 -20.46 47.95 50.98
C VAL A 577 -19.69 49.23 51.28
N LEU A 578 -18.45 49.08 51.72
CA LEU A 578 -17.49 50.17 51.89
C LEU A 578 -16.80 50.43 50.57
N ARG A 579 -16.73 51.68 50.13
CA ARG A 579 -16.13 52.01 48.82
C ARG A 579 -15.07 53.09 48.87
N SER A 580 -14.05 52.89 48.07
CA SER A 580 -13.08 53.91 47.65
C SER A 580 -13.41 54.31 46.20
N GLY A 581 -13.63 55.61 45.94
CA GLY A 581 -14.12 56.10 44.64
C GLY A 581 -15.66 56.15 44.53
N GLY A 582 -16.18 56.64 43.40
CA GLY A 582 -17.63 56.86 43.19
C GLY A 582 -18.31 55.71 42.45
N LEU A 583 -19.58 55.46 42.77
CA LEU A 583 -20.44 54.54 42.02
C LEU A 583 -21.07 55.24 40.80
N SER A 584 -21.46 54.45 39.80
CA SER A 584 -22.36 54.92 38.75
C SER A 584 -23.78 55.09 39.31
N ASP A 585 -24.56 56.02 38.77
CA ASP A 585 -25.96 56.23 39.20
C ASP A 585 -26.80 54.95 39.09
N ALA A 586 -26.53 54.14 38.05
CA ALA A 586 -27.22 52.88 37.82
C ALA A 586 -26.86 51.80 38.85
N ALA A 587 -25.61 51.78 39.37
CA ALA A 587 -25.20 50.85 40.41
C ALA A 587 -25.70 51.30 41.80
N ASP A 588 -25.68 52.61 42.06
CA ASP A 588 -26.23 53.19 43.29
C ASP A 588 -27.75 52.93 43.41
N GLU A 589 -28.50 53.09 42.33
CA GLU A 589 -29.94 52.78 42.28
C GLU A 589 -30.23 51.30 42.60
N VAL A 590 -29.48 50.38 42.00
CA VAL A 590 -29.67 48.93 42.23
C VAL A 590 -29.37 48.56 43.69
N LEU A 591 -28.22 48.99 44.22
CA LEU A 591 -27.89 48.71 45.63
C LEU A 591 -28.90 49.35 46.58
N PHE A 592 -29.41 50.53 46.24
CA PHE A 592 -30.46 51.20 47.02
C PHE A 592 -31.78 50.43 47.02
N ASP A 593 -32.24 49.96 45.85
CA ASP A 593 -33.47 49.19 45.68
C ASP A 593 -33.41 47.83 46.40
N HIS A 594 -32.23 47.21 46.43
CA HIS A 594 -31.94 45.99 47.20
C HIS A 594 -31.68 46.24 48.69
N GLU A 595 -31.87 47.48 49.16
CA GLU A 595 -31.68 47.89 50.55
C GLU A 595 -30.25 47.70 51.11
N ILE A 596 -29.24 47.63 50.25
CA ILE A 596 -27.84 47.41 50.63
C ILE A 596 -27.19 48.73 51.07
N PRO A 597 -26.69 48.84 52.32
CA PRO A 597 -26.01 50.03 52.77
C PRO A 597 -24.69 50.27 52.03
N VAL A 598 -24.48 51.50 51.53
CA VAL A 598 -23.24 51.91 50.85
C VAL A 598 -22.67 53.17 51.49
N GLY A 599 -21.37 53.14 51.80
CA GLY A 599 -20.67 54.30 52.36
C GLY A 599 -19.19 54.38 52.01
N PRO A 600 -18.57 55.55 52.23
CA PRO A 600 -17.15 55.76 51.96
C PRO A 600 -16.29 54.95 52.93
N ALA A 601 -15.25 54.30 52.41
CA ALA A 601 -14.29 53.55 53.23
C ALA A 601 -13.42 54.47 54.11
N ASP A 602 -13.26 55.74 53.75
CA ASP A 602 -12.48 56.73 54.52
C ASP A 602 -13.00 56.93 55.96
N GLY A 603 -14.28 56.60 56.22
CA GLY A 603 -14.89 56.66 57.54
C GLY A 603 -14.63 55.44 58.42
N VAL A 604 -13.92 54.42 57.93
CA VAL A 604 -13.71 53.14 58.60
C VAL A 604 -12.22 52.79 58.61
N THR A 605 -11.70 52.46 59.80
CA THR A 605 -10.32 52.01 59.97
C THR A 605 -10.20 50.56 59.53
N ILE A 606 -9.88 50.34 58.25
CA ILE A 606 -9.61 49.02 57.67
C ILE A 606 -8.12 48.69 57.84
N ARG A 607 -7.82 47.51 58.40
CA ARG A 607 -6.46 46.97 58.48
C ARG A 607 -6.38 45.69 57.66
N GLU A 608 -5.48 45.67 56.69
CA GLU A 608 -5.20 44.49 55.89
C GLU A 608 -4.03 43.72 56.52
N VAL A 609 -4.25 42.45 56.83
CA VAL A 609 -3.25 41.50 57.33
C VAL A 609 -3.23 40.34 56.34
N ASP A 610 -2.20 40.30 55.51
CA ASP A 610 -2.05 39.35 54.40
C ASP A 610 -3.30 39.34 53.50
N GLU A 611 -4.01 38.22 53.41
CA GLU A 611 -5.19 38.01 52.56
C GLU A 611 -6.51 38.40 53.26
N LEU A 612 -6.46 38.98 54.47
CA LEU A 612 -7.65 39.31 55.28
C LEU A 612 -7.70 40.80 55.64
N ALA A 613 -8.87 41.41 55.51
CA ALA A 613 -9.12 42.78 56.00
C ALA A 613 -10.01 42.74 57.25
N ILE A 614 -9.72 43.60 58.24
CA ILE A 614 -10.54 43.76 59.46
C ILE A 614 -10.89 45.24 59.67
N ALA A 615 -12.10 45.53 60.11
CA ALA A 615 -12.59 46.88 60.42
C ALA A 615 -13.13 46.97 61.85
N ASN A 616 -13.20 48.18 62.43
CA ASN A 616 -13.96 48.36 63.68
C ASN A 616 -15.46 48.26 63.42
N GLU A 617 -16.12 47.42 64.21
CA GLU A 617 -17.55 47.20 64.18
C GLU A 617 -18.35 48.51 64.38
N SER A 618 -17.93 49.35 65.33
CA SER A 618 -18.60 50.64 65.61
C SER A 618 -18.52 51.65 64.45
N GLU A 619 -17.44 51.64 63.67
CA GLU A 619 -17.28 52.50 62.50
C GLU A 619 -18.13 51.99 61.33
N VAL A 620 -18.18 50.66 61.15
CA VAL A 620 -19.06 50.00 60.18
C VAL A 620 -20.53 50.26 60.49
N GLU A 621 -20.93 50.14 61.75
CA GLU A 621 -22.30 50.42 62.20
C GLU A 621 -22.70 51.87 61.94
N SER A 622 -21.79 52.82 62.19
CA SER A 622 -22.01 54.24 61.91
C SER A 622 -22.29 54.49 60.42
N VAL A 623 -21.56 53.81 59.51
CA VAL A 623 -21.81 53.92 58.06
C VAL A 623 -23.18 53.39 57.68
N VAL A 624 -23.62 52.29 58.28
CA VAL A 624 -24.96 51.71 58.05
C VAL A 624 -26.05 52.66 58.56
N GLU A 625 -25.88 53.25 59.74
CA GLU A 625 -26.83 54.22 60.30
C GLU A 625 -26.92 55.49 59.44
N ASP A 626 -25.79 56.03 58.99
CA ASP A 626 -25.75 57.19 58.10
C ASP A 626 -26.44 56.92 56.75
N TRP A 627 -26.28 55.71 56.21
CA TRP A 627 -27.00 55.31 55.00
C TRP A 627 -28.50 55.19 55.25
N LYS A 628 -28.95 54.63 56.39
CA LYS A 628 -30.37 54.55 56.75
C LYS A 628 -31.00 55.94 56.89
N GLN A 629 -30.28 56.91 57.45
CA GLN A 629 -30.74 58.30 57.52
C GLN A 629 -30.89 58.92 56.12
N ARG A 630 -29.88 58.75 55.25
CA ARG A 630 -29.94 59.21 53.85
C ARG A 630 -31.06 58.54 53.05
N LYS A 631 -31.32 57.25 53.29
CA LYS A 631 -32.44 56.52 52.68
C LYS A 631 -33.78 57.12 53.08
N ALA A 632 -34.01 57.38 54.37
CA ALA A 632 -35.24 57.99 54.85
C ALA A 632 -35.48 59.38 54.24
N GLU A 633 -34.41 60.16 54.04
CA GLU A 633 -34.47 61.45 53.35
C GLU A 633 -34.79 61.29 51.84
N ARG A 634 -34.09 60.40 51.13
CA ARG A 634 -34.33 60.09 49.71
C ARG A 634 -35.75 59.59 49.46
N GLU A 635 -36.29 58.74 50.33
CA GLU A 635 -37.68 58.28 50.26
C GLU A 635 -38.69 59.41 50.52
N ARG A 636 -38.38 60.35 51.42
CA ARG A 636 -39.24 61.51 51.68
C ARG A 636 -39.27 62.45 50.46
N GLU A 637 -38.13 62.72 49.86
CA GLU A 637 -38.02 63.54 48.64
C GLU A 637 -38.73 62.89 47.44
N GLN A 638 -38.62 61.56 47.28
CA GLN A 638 -39.37 60.82 46.26
C GLN A 638 -40.88 60.88 46.51
N LYS A 639 -41.34 60.78 47.77
CA LYS A 639 -42.76 60.94 48.12
C LYS A 639 -43.27 62.36 47.85
N GLU A 640 -42.49 63.39 48.17
CA GLU A 640 -42.82 64.79 47.85
C GLU A 640 -42.91 65.02 46.34
N THR A 641 -41.94 64.49 45.58
CA THR A 641 -41.93 64.58 44.10
C THR A 641 -43.10 63.81 43.48
N MET A 642 -43.44 62.63 44.01
CA MET A 642 -44.59 61.84 43.56
C MET A 642 -45.91 62.57 43.85
N VAL A 643 -46.05 63.17 45.03
CA VAL A 643 -47.22 63.99 45.41
C VAL A 643 -47.32 65.23 44.52
N ASP A 644 -46.23 65.92 44.23
CA ASP A 644 -46.20 67.05 43.29
C ASP A 644 -46.56 66.61 41.87
N SER A 645 -46.09 65.43 41.42
CA SER A 645 -46.47 64.87 40.12
C SER A 645 -47.98 64.57 40.05
N ILE A 646 -48.55 63.96 41.09
CA ILE A 646 -49.99 63.65 41.18
C ILE A 646 -50.81 64.94 41.26
N ILE A 647 -50.35 65.96 42.00
CA ILE A 647 -51.01 67.28 42.07
C ILE A 647 -50.94 68.00 40.72
N SER A 648 -49.83 67.89 39.99
CA SER A 648 -49.67 68.48 38.67
C SER A 648 -50.53 67.78 37.61
N GLU A 649 -50.69 66.46 37.70
CA GLU A 649 -51.59 65.66 36.87
C GLU A 649 -53.06 65.99 37.17
N HIS A 650 -53.43 66.17 38.45
CA HIS A 650 -54.77 66.59 38.85
C HIS A 650 -55.10 68.07 38.53
N ARG A 651 -54.08 68.93 38.40
CA ARG A 651 -54.24 70.33 37.98
C ARG A 651 -54.37 70.45 36.45
N ALA A 652 -53.86 69.50 35.68
CA ALA A 652 -54.07 69.39 34.24
C ALA A 652 -55.49 68.90 33.86
N ASP A 653 -56.16 68.13 34.74
CA ASP A 653 -57.50 67.57 34.50
C ASP A 653 -58.69 68.46 34.93
N ARG A 654 -58.45 69.70 35.41
CA ARG A 654 -59.50 70.69 35.75
C ARG A 654 -59.28 72.09 35.15
N GLY A 655 -58.45 72.20 34.10
CA GLY A 655 -58.22 73.43 33.33
C GLY A 655 -58.98 73.43 32.00
#